data_AF-A0A7X9BVD1-F1
#
_entry.id   AF-A0A7X9BVD1-F1
#
_cell.length_a   1.000
_cell.length_b   1.000
_cell.length_c   1.000
_cell.angle_alpha   90.00
_cell.angle_beta   90.00
_cell.angle_gamma   90.00
#
_symmetry.space_group_name_H-M   'P 1'
#
loop_
_entity.id
_entity.type
_entity.pdbx_description
1 polymer ?
#
loop_
_entity_poly.entity_id
_entity_poly.type
_entity_poly.pdbx_seq_one_letter_code
_entity_poly.pdbx_strand_id
1 'polypeptide(L)'
;MPKKIKTVLSLALIISMLVSMIYFPVSISLASEEKVVFVDGIAGNDTNDGSSAELAVKTFGRAVSLLEGKGGTIVISGEVVINGNPYYLPEQSGKLIITSVFGGVDYGATNSARLTLGSTGKCVFQAQSEVEFNNITINNGHTACAELWSGPSLTIGENVTATDQGGPMGNDLYNGDIAFRCGYYNRYCESASLNINSGIWSYIQGGNNRNSVGSTTINVGGMAELLMNIQCSGTNKNVGSTTLNVNGIKVPTIYVNGYGSANIGTCNITIDGGDVYNIYGTRVDATPTGHITDAITLTLKKDSMKEISINLQNYEGHVKSACVSNLIIDEITPETCSDVDFSEWKNVTISGNSELYLISKYAAPSQTMTIESGSSLILTDDDSMEGITWEGGGSIQLGELPPSYHNGNRWNMTQMNMMLRRGAQGMSIFGDHMFVMSHSGSCIVYDLTALKEIGSFNLASFNDGSEDGNAYANHANQAVFSGTFYDDNTIPLIYVTDGNSGGVYPEGWKDPRLVGSYIGHCSVENIFSDGEGNYTPELVQKIYFNDYEWTEEDYEDLSLEKGFDVESPGWGWFAWFPDSDNGYLYIFSARYRTNGSYDHLKDQNRYIITKFELPEVSEENDVVILTPEDILEQFTTYYDVDVTQGGTLHNGLIYYTYGFGNSARPSAMRVFDLNRKEIISTIDLSNSIVGGDELESCAIWEKDDGSVVLILVTAGRKVCMFDLIETKWLIVKEPTINEDGLESTFNCLTWTPVLTRVIPPVN
;
A
#
# COMPACT_ATOMS: atom_id res chain seq x y z
N MET A 1 -30.09 -50.75 38.69
CA MET A 1 -30.52 -50.04 39.92
C MET A 1 -32.06 -49.94 39.94
N PRO A 2 -32.73 -50.22 41.07
CA PRO A 2 -34.19 -50.14 41.17
C PRO A 2 -34.67 -48.68 41.08
N LYS A 3 -35.82 -48.45 40.42
CA LYS A 3 -36.42 -47.12 40.17
C LYS A 3 -36.48 -46.20 41.41
N LYS A 4 -36.62 -46.75 42.61
CA LYS A 4 -36.65 -45.98 43.88
C LYS A 4 -35.33 -45.28 44.23
N ILE A 5 -34.19 -45.81 43.78
CA ILE A 5 -32.87 -45.21 44.07
C ILE A 5 -32.60 -44.00 43.16
N LYS A 6 -33.11 -44.01 41.91
CA LYS A 6 -32.99 -42.86 41.00
C LYS A 6 -33.79 -41.66 41.49
N THR A 7 -34.99 -41.86 42.04
CA THR A 7 -35.83 -40.76 42.53
C THR A 7 -35.25 -40.08 43.78
N VAL A 8 -34.61 -40.84 44.68
CA VAL A 8 -33.98 -40.30 45.88
C VAL A 8 -32.69 -39.52 45.55
N LEU A 9 -31.89 -40.00 44.59
CA LEU A 9 -30.71 -39.28 44.11
C LEU A 9 -31.05 -37.99 43.36
N SER A 10 -32.12 -37.98 42.55
CA SER A 10 -32.58 -36.75 41.89
C SER A 10 -33.13 -35.72 42.87
N LEU A 11 -33.83 -36.16 43.93
CA LEU A 11 -34.35 -35.26 44.95
C LEU A 11 -33.24 -34.67 45.82
N ALA A 12 -32.21 -35.47 46.15
CA ALA A 12 -31.03 -35.00 46.87
C ALA A 12 -30.20 -34.00 46.05
N LEU A 13 -30.10 -34.19 44.72
CA LEU A 13 -29.41 -33.25 43.84
C LEU A 13 -30.17 -31.91 43.73
N ILE A 14 -31.50 -31.94 43.65
CA ILE A 14 -32.35 -30.74 43.59
C ILE A 14 -32.30 -29.97 44.92
N ILE A 15 -32.31 -30.66 46.06
CA ILE A 15 -32.17 -30.03 47.39
C ILE A 15 -30.75 -29.46 47.57
N SER A 16 -29.72 -30.13 47.06
CA SER A 16 -28.34 -29.60 47.06
C SER A 16 -28.20 -28.35 46.18
N MET A 17 -28.93 -28.25 45.06
CA MET A 17 -28.94 -27.05 44.20
C MET A 17 -29.80 -25.92 44.78
N LEU A 18 -30.81 -26.22 45.60
CA LEU A 18 -31.63 -25.20 46.27
C LEU A 18 -30.94 -24.62 47.51
N VAL A 19 -30.14 -25.42 48.23
CA VAL A 19 -29.40 -24.94 49.41
C VAL A 19 -28.16 -24.11 49.04
N SER A 20 -27.58 -24.31 47.84
CA SER A 20 -26.50 -23.44 47.33
C SER A 20 -26.97 -22.06 46.87
N MET A 21 -28.28 -21.87 46.63
CA MET A 21 -28.86 -20.57 46.27
C MET A 21 -29.15 -19.64 47.47
N ILE A 22 -29.05 -20.12 48.72
CA ILE A 22 -29.46 -19.37 49.92
C ILE A 22 -28.25 -18.68 50.63
N TYR A 23 -27.02 -18.85 50.14
CA TYR A 23 -25.80 -18.31 50.77
C TYR A 23 -25.04 -17.24 49.97
N PHE A 24 -25.65 -16.62 48.96
CA PHE A 24 -25.13 -15.36 48.43
C PHE A 24 -25.71 -14.20 49.26
N PRO A 25 -24.90 -13.40 49.97
CA PRO A 25 -25.37 -12.12 50.45
C PRO A 25 -25.64 -11.25 49.21
N VAL A 26 -26.91 -11.19 48.81
CA VAL A 26 -27.38 -10.19 47.84
C VAL A 26 -27.23 -8.84 48.52
N SER A 27 -26.08 -8.21 48.30
CA SER A 27 -25.92 -6.78 48.54
C SER A 27 -26.73 -6.10 47.45
N ILE A 28 -27.98 -5.75 47.75
CA ILE A 28 -28.77 -4.85 46.91
C ILE A 28 -28.09 -3.48 47.03
N SER A 29 -27.11 -3.22 46.15
CA SER A 29 -26.71 -1.87 45.82
C SER A 29 -27.89 -1.27 45.07
N LEU A 30 -28.62 -0.36 45.72
CA LEU A 30 -29.45 0.59 44.98
C LEU A 30 -28.49 1.33 44.05
N ALA A 31 -28.53 1.03 42.75
CA ALA A 31 -27.81 1.80 41.75
C ALA A 31 -28.24 3.27 41.94
N SER A 32 -27.32 4.12 42.40
CA SER A 32 -27.55 5.55 42.33
C SER A 32 -27.79 5.86 40.86
N GLU A 33 -28.92 6.50 40.55
CA GLU A 33 -29.21 7.01 39.21
C GLU A 33 -27.95 7.72 38.70
N GLU A 34 -27.33 7.22 37.63
CA GLU A 34 -26.10 7.80 37.09
C GLU A 34 -26.37 9.27 36.75
N LYS A 35 -25.55 10.17 37.29
CA LYS A 35 -25.77 11.61 37.09
C LYS A 35 -25.48 11.95 35.63
N VAL A 36 -26.44 12.61 34.99
CA VAL A 36 -26.34 13.08 33.61
C VAL A 36 -26.28 14.60 33.60
N VAL A 37 -25.33 15.17 32.85
CA VAL A 37 -25.13 16.62 32.75
C VAL A 37 -24.98 17.04 31.30
N PHE A 38 -25.82 17.95 30.84
CA PHE A 38 -25.79 18.50 29.48
C PHE A 38 -24.88 19.72 29.39
N VAL A 39 -24.12 19.82 28.29
CA VAL A 39 -23.23 20.95 28.00
C VAL A 39 -23.35 21.39 26.54
N ASP A 40 -23.41 22.70 26.34
CA ASP A 40 -23.44 23.33 25.02
C ASP A 40 -22.56 24.59 25.08
N GLY A 41 -21.43 24.59 24.35
CA GLY A 41 -20.47 25.69 24.36
C GLY A 41 -20.98 26.97 23.69
N ILE A 42 -22.05 26.88 22.90
CA ILE A 42 -22.63 27.97 22.13
C ILE A 42 -23.85 28.55 22.87
N ALA A 43 -24.87 27.72 23.10
CA ALA A 43 -26.16 28.13 23.67
C ALA A 43 -26.23 28.00 25.21
N GLY A 44 -25.35 27.20 25.82
CA GLY A 44 -25.37 26.93 27.25
C GLY A 44 -24.99 28.11 28.14
N ASN A 45 -25.30 27.98 29.44
CA ASN A 45 -24.95 28.97 30.47
C ASN A 45 -24.50 28.27 31.77
N ASP A 46 -23.33 28.61 32.31
CA ASP A 46 -22.78 27.97 33.53
C ASP A 46 -23.58 28.23 34.82
N THR A 47 -24.57 29.14 34.78
CA THR A 47 -25.56 29.29 35.86
C THR A 47 -26.65 28.22 35.83
N ASN A 48 -26.82 27.50 34.72
CA ASN A 48 -27.77 26.40 34.62
C ASN A 48 -27.31 25.18 35.43
N ASP A 49 -28.22 24.23 35.65
CA ASP A 49 -27.95 23.02 36.42
C ASP A 49 -27.55 21.81 35.56
N GLY A 50 -27.61 21.92 34.23
CA GLY A 50 -27.23 20.86 33.30
C GLY A 50 -28.20 19.67 33.28
N SER A 51 -29.42 19.81 33.82
CA SER A 51 -30.39 18.71 33.95
C SER A 51 -31.06 18.29 32.63
N SER A 52 -30.97 19.14 31.59
CA SER A 52 -31.56 18.93 30.26
C SER A 52 -30.77 19.73 29.21
N ALA A 53 -31.01 19.48 27.92
CA ALA A 53 -30.37 20.21 26.83
C ALA A 53 -30.71 21.71 26.85
N GLU A 54 -31.95 22.09 27.20
CA GLU A 54 -32.36 23.49 27.33
C GLU A 54 -31.72 24.19 28.54
N LEU A 55 -31.37 23.41 29.57
CA LEU A 55 -30.67 23.85 30.77
C LEU A 55 -29.18 23.43 30.74
N ALA A 56 -28.60 23.26 29.55
CA ALA A 56 -27.20 22.89 29.41
C ALA A 56 -26.28 23.96 30.02
N VAL A 57 -25.20 23.51 30.67
CA VAL A 57 -24.12 24.41 31.10
C VAL A 57 -23.24 24.80 29.91
N LYS A 58 -22.45 25.87 30.04
CA LYS A 58 -21.66 26.38 28.91
C LYS A 58 -20.31 25.68 28.77
N THR A 59 -19.63 25.44 29.88
CA THR A 59 -18.24 24.95 29.86
C THR A 59 -18.15 23.49 30.25
N PHE A 60 -17.24 22.77 29.58
CA PHE A 60 -16.96 21.37 29.89
C PHE A 60 -16.51 21.19 31.35
N GLY A 61 -15.67 22.09 31.87
CA GLY A 61 -15.24 22.06 33.27
C GLY A 61 -16.40 22.23 34.26
N ARG A 62 -17.41 23.06 33.92
CA ARG A 62 -18.62 23.18 34.74
C ARG A 62 -19.43 21.89 34.73
N ALA A 63 -19.59 21.27 33.56
CA ALA A 63 -20.30 20.00 33.43
C ALA A 63 -19.66 18.90 34.29
N VAL A 64 -18.33 18.76 34.22
CA VAL A 64 -17.58 17.83 35.07
C VAL A 64 -17.74 18.15 36.55
N SER A 65 -17.71 19.43 36.94
CA SER A 65 -17.89 19.82 38.36
C SER A 65 -19.25 19.40 38.92
N LEU A 66 -20.29 19.39 38.09
CA LEU A 66 -21.62 18.98 38.49
C LEU A 66 -21.70 17.47 38.73
N LEU A 67 -20.76 16.65 38.26
CA LEU A 67 -20.68 15.23 38.62
C LEU A 67 -20.17 15.00 40.05
N GLU A 68 -19.71 16.04 40.75
CA GLU A 68 -19.30 16.00 42.17
C GLU A 68 -18.21 14.96 42.47
N GLY A 69 -17.37 14.64 41.48
CA GLY A 69 -16.30 13.65 41.64
C GLY A 69 -16.77 12.20 41.60
N LYS A 70 -18.05 11.92 41.28
CA LYS A 70 -18.64 10.57 41.36
C LYS A 70 -18.60 9.80 40.03
N GLY A 71 -18.26 10.46 38.93
CA GLY A 71 -18.49 9.94 37.58
C GLY A 71 -19.93 10.17 37.09
N GLY A 72 -20.28 9.60 35.94
CA GLY A 72 -21.58 9.78 35.29
C GLY A 72 -21.45 10.10 33.80
N THR A 73 -22.51 10.65 33.21
CA THR A 73 -22.57 10.96 31.77
C THR A 73 -22.57 12.47 31.52
N ILE A 74 -21.70 12.92 30.62
CA ILE A 74 -21.73 14.27 30.04
C ILE A 74 -22.29 14.17 28.62
N VAL A 75 -23.39 14.88 28.38
CA VAL A 75 -24.03 14.96 27.06
C VAL A 75 -23.61 16.25 26.39
N ILE A 76 -22.88 16.15 25.28
CA ILE A 76 -22.52 17.26 24.41
C ILE A 76 -23.73 17.56 23.51
N SER A 77 -24.45 18.64 23.81
CA SER A 77 -25.68 19.06 23.11
C SER A 77 -25.47 20.18 22.08
N GLY A 78 -24.26 20.72 21.99
CA GLY A 78 -23.78 21.67 20.98
C GLY A 78 -22.23 21.65 20.95
N GLU A 79 -21.58 22.40 20.06
CA GLU A 79 -20.11 22.41 20.00
C GLU A 79 -19.50 22.87 21.33
N VAL A 80 -18.54 22.09 21.84
CA VAL A 80 -17.77 22.42 23.05
C VAL A 80 -16.28 22.40 22.70
N VAL A 81 -15.61 23.54 22.94
CA VAL A 81 -14.17 23.68 22.72
C VAL A 81 -13.42 23.49 24.03
N ILE A 82 -12.47 22.55 24.05
CA ILE A 82 -11.49 22.38 25.14
C ILE A 82 -10.15 22.95 24.68
N ASN A 83 -9.64 23.94 25.41
CA ASN A 83 -8.28 24.45 25.23
C ASN A 83 -7.41 24.04 26.42
N GLY A 84 -6.16 23.62 26.16
CA GLY A 84 -5.17 23.34 27.20
C GLY A 84 -4.07 22.39 26.75
N ASN A 85 -2.82 22.69 27.12
CA ASN A 85 -1.65 21.85 26.84
C ASN A 85 -0.81 21.66 28.12
N PRO A 86 -1.28 20.85 29.08
CA PRO A 86 -2.46 19.98 29.01
C PRO A 86 -3.74 20.56 29.65
N TYR A 87 -4.89 20.05 29.21
CA TYR A 87 -6.17 20.10 29.92
C TYR A 87 -6.31 18.85 30.79
N TYR A 88 -6.30 19.02 32.11
CA TYR A 88 -6.50 17.94 33.07
C TYR A 88 -7.99 17.78 33.38
N LEU A 89 -8.60 16.67 32.94
CA LEU A 89 -9.93 16.29 33.37
C LEU A 89 -9.89 15.88 34.85
N PRO A 90 -10.61 16.53 35.78
CA PRO A 90 -10.56 16.18 37.20
C PRO A 90 -10.92 14.73 37.49
N GLU A 91 -10.21 14.12 38.44
CA GLU A 91 -10.41 12.74 38.87
C GLU A 91 -11.85 12.50 39.36
N GLN A 92 -12.40 11.35 38.95
CA GLN A 92 -13.71 10.85 39.37
C GLN A 92 -13.54 9.48 40.04
N SER A 93 -14.37 9.18 41.04
CA SER A 93 -14.41 7.86 41.69
C SER A 93 -15.09 6.79 40.83
N GLY A 94 -15.84 7.21 39.80
CA GLY A 94 -16.54 6.35 38.85
C GLY A 94 -16.20 6.72 37.40
N LYS A 95 -16.67 5.90 36.48
CA LYS A 95 -16.49 6.10 35.04
C LYS A 95 -17.14 7.40 34.55
N LEU A 96 -16.47 8.08 33.63
CA LEU A 96 -17.02 9.23 32.92
C LEU A 96 -17.38 8.82 31.48
N ILE A 97 -18.64 8.98 31.11
CA ILE A 97 -19.11 8.76 29.74
C ILE A 97 -19.32 10.12 29.08
N ILE A 98 -18.82 10.30 27.86
CA ILE A 98 -18.98 11.52 27.06
C ILE A 98 -19.66 11.12 25.75
N THR A 99 -20.83 11.70 25.47
CA THR A 99 -21.66 11.33 24.31
C THR A 99 -22.35 12.54 23.71
N SER A 100 -22.72 12.48 22.42
CA SER A 100 -23.66 13.45 21.81
C SER A 100 -25.03 12.85 21.51
N VAL A 101 -25.27 11.60 21.89
CA VAL A 101 -26.58 10.93 21.79
C VAL A 101 -27.07 10.57 23.19
N PHE A 102 -28.27 11.05 23.54
CA PHE A 102 -28.89 10.77 24.83
C PHE A 102 -30.41 10.89 24.76
N GLY A 103 -31.12 9.99 25.45
CA GLY A 103 -32.59 10.05 25.55
C GLY A 103 -33.33 9.91 24.21
N GLY A 104 -32.72 9.26 23.21
CA GLY A 104 -33.26 9.10 21.86
C GLY A 104 -33.03 10.31 20.93
N VAL A 105 -32.26 11.32 21.37
CA VAL A 105 -31.89 12.49 20.57
C VAL A 105 -30.42 12.39 20.20
N ASP A 106 -30.13 12.61 18.91
CA ASP A 106 -28.78 12.79 18.37
C ASP A 106 -28.48 14.27 18.20
N TYR A 107 -27.74 14.84 19.16
CA TYR A 107 -27.38 16.25 19.14
C TYR A 107 -26.29 16.57 18.11
N GLY A 108 -25.52 15.57 17.67
CA GLY A 108 -24.60 15.70 16.54
C GLY A 108 -25.38 16.08 15.27
N ALA A 109 -26.47 15.38 15.01
CA ALA A 109 -27.34 15.63 13.87
C ALA A 109 -28.18 16.92 14.01
N THR A 110 -28.76 17.20 15.18
CA THR A 110 -29.69 18.33 15.32
C THR A 110 -28.98 19.66 15.56
N ASN A 111 -27.84 19.65 16.27
CA ASN A 111 -27.18 20.85 16.76
C ASN A 111 -25.68 20.91 16.39
N SER A 112 -25.21 20.04 15.49
CA SER A 112 -23.79 19.94 15.13
C SER A 112 -22.88 19.70 16.34
N ALA A 113 -23.40 19.02 17.37
CA ALA A 113 -22.70 18.80 18.62
C ALA A 113 -21.42 17.98 18.39
N ARG A 114 -20.30 18.50 18.93
CA ARG A 114 -18.97 17.91 18.81
C ARG A 114 -18.07 18.39 19.94
N LEU A 115 -17.04 17.61 20.24
CA LEU A 115 -15.97 18.02 21.14
C LEU A 115 -14.76 18.47 20.32
N THR A 116 -14.46 19.77 20.33
CA THR A 116 -13.32 20.34 19.63
C THR A 116 -12.13 20.49 20.59
N LEU A 117 -11.04 19.78 20.30
CA LEU A 117 -9.77 19.83 21.04
C LEU A 117 -8.86 20.88 20.42
N GLY A 118 -8.67 21.98 21.15
CA GLY A 118 -7.87 23.12 20.72
C GLY A 118 -8.59 23.97 19.69
N SER A 119 -8.53 25.29 19.85
CA SER A 119 -8.94 26.25 18.80
C SER A 119 -7.95 27.40 18.66
N THR A 120 -7.09 27.59 19.67
CA THR A 120 -6.06 28.63 19.70
C THR A 120 -4.64 28.07 19.83
N GLY A 121 -4.50 26.74 19.85
CA GLY A 121 -3.23 26.04 19.99
C GLY A 121 -3.43 24.53 20.16
N LYS A 122 -2.32 23.79 20.14
CA LYS A 122 -2.30 22.35 20.43
C LYS A 122 -3.03 22.06 21.75
N CYS A 123 -3.91 21.06 21.72
CA CYS A 123 -4.58 20.55 22.92
C CYS A 123 -4.03 19.19 23.32
N VAL A 124 -3.81 19.01 24.63
CA VAL A 124 -3.49 17.72 25.24
C VAL A 124 -4.56 17.45 26.30
N PHE A 125 -5.53 16.60 25.98
CA PHE A 125 -6.58 16.19 26.89
C PHE A 125 -6.12 14.98 27.70
N GLN A 126 -6.10 15.09 29.03
CA GLN A 126 -5.69 14.00 29.91
C GLN A 126 -6.83 13.52 30.80
N ALA A 127 -7.16 12.25 30.69
CA ALA A 127 -8.01 11.55 31.64
C ALA A 127 -7.26 11.35 32.99
N GLN A 128 -7.94 11.62 34.11
CA GLN A 128 -7.43 11.31 35.46
C GLN A 128 -8.11 10.09 36.08
N SER A 129 -9.18 9.59 35.47
CA SER A 129 -9.97 8.41 35.87
C SER A 129 -10.40 7.65 34.60
N GLU A 130 -11.21 6.60 34.73
CA GLU A 130 -11.78 5.91 33.56
C GLU A 130 -12.70 6.84 32.76
N VAL A 131 -12.42 6.98 31.46
CA VAL A 131 -13.20 7.81 30.53
C VAL A 131 -13.60 7.00 29.31
N GLU A 132 -14.82 7.21 28.83
CA GLU A 132 -15.34 6.63 27.59
C GLU A 132 -16.02 7.68 26.70
N PHE A 133 -15.69 7.66 25.41
CA PHE A 133 -16.38 8.42 24.38
C PHE A 133 -17.26 7.50 23.55
N ASN A 134 -18.52 7.88 23.30
CA ASN A 134 -19.45 7.16 22.42
C ASN A 134 -20.29 8.14 21.61
N ASN A 135 -20.71 7.74 20.41
CA ASN A 135 -21.69 8.46 19.59
C ASN A 135 -21.42 9.97 19.54
N ILE A 136 -20.20 10.35 19.17
CA ILE A 136 -19.73 11.74 19.20
C ILE A 136 -18.68 12.01 18.13
N THR A 137 -18.64 13.24 17.64
CA THR A 137 -17.51 13.73 16.85
C THR A 137 -16.46 14.39 17.75
N ILE A 138 -15.21 13.95 17.64
CA ILE A 138 -14.03 14.59 18.21
C ILE A 138 -13.29 15.32 17.09
N ASN A 139 -13.09 16.62 17.25
CA ASN A 139 -12.47 17.46 16.24
C ASN A 139 -11.13 18.00 16.75
N ASN A 140 -10.07 17.91 15.95
CA ASN A 140 -8.87 18.71 16.16
C ASN A 140 -9.13 20.12 15.62
N GLY A 141 -9.26 21.13 16.47
CA GLY A 141 -9.57 22.49 15.99
C GLY A 141 -8.34 23.35 15.67
N HIS A 142 -7.14 22.77 15.62
CA HIS A 142 -5.88 23.48 15.37
C HIS A 142 -4.96 22.72 14.41
N THR A 143 -4.02 23.40 13.76
CA THR A 143 -3.03 22.79 12.84
C THR A 143 -2.01 21.85 13.47
N ALA A 144 -2.04 21.69 14.79
CA ALA A 144 -1.05 20.89 15.51
C ALA A 144 -1.76 19.73 16.17
N CYS A 145 -1.19 18.53 16.02
CA CYS A 145 -1.73 17.28 16.55
C CYS A 145 -2.32 17.41 17.96
N ALA A 146 -3.62 17.21 18.08
CA ALA A 146 -4.30 17.04 19.36
C ALA A 146 -3.95 15.67 19.96
N GLU A 147 -3.77 15.62 21.27
CA GLU A 147 -3.41 14.37 21.96
C GLU A 147 -4.44 14.01 23.02
N LEU A 148 -4.89 12.76 22.97
CA LEU A 148 -5.71 12.12 23.99
C LEU A 148 -4.83 11.21 24.86
N TRP A 149 -4.67 11.58 26.12
CA TRP A 149 -3.86 10.85 27.09
C TRP A 149 -4.74 9.98 27.97
N SER A 150 -4.47 8.67 27.99
CA SER A 150 -5.37 7.69 28.60
C SER A 150 -5.50 7.82 30.11
N GLY A 151 -4.49 8.41 30.78
CA GLY A 151 -4.35 8.26 32.22
C GLY A 151 -4.39 6.77 32.59
N PRO A 152 -5.24 6.36 33.55
CA PRO A 152 -5.37 4.94 33.90
C PRO A 152 -6.18 4.14 32.87
N SER A 153 -7.21 4.73 32.25
CA SER A 153 -8.08 4.03 31.30
C SER A 153 -8.85 5.01 30.40
N LEU A 154 -8.77 4.80 29.09
CA LEU A 154 -9.53 5.54 28.08
C LEU A 154 -10.14 4.57 27.07
N THR A 155 -11.43 4.76 26.78
CA THR A 155 -12.15 4.00 25.76
C THR A 155 -12.74 4.93 24.70
N ILE A 156 -12.45 4.65 23.44
CA ILE A 156 -13.17 5.15 22.28
C ILE A 156 -14.12 4.02 21.87
N GLY A 157 -15.38 4.16 22.26
CA GLY A 157 -16.41 3.13 22.05
C GLY A 157 -17.03 3.22 20.67
N GLU A 158 -18.35 3.08 20.58
CA GLU A 158 -19.07 2.98 19.31
C GLU A 158 -19.36 4.36 18.70
N ASN A 159 -19.41 4.42 17.36
CA ASN A 159 -19.83 5.59 16.58
C ASN A 159 -19.10 6.89 16.96
N VAL A 160 -17.81 6.81 17.29
CA VAL A 160 -16.96 7.98 17.46
C VAL A 160 -16.35 8.34 16.11
N THR A 161 -16.54 9.58 15.69
CA THR A 161 -15.96 10.12 14.45
C THR A 161 -14.86 11.11 14.80
N ALA A 162 -13.77 11.09 14.03
CA ALA A 162 -12.68 12.04 14.16
C ALA A 162 -12.68 13.01 12.97
N THR A 163 -12.38 14.28 13.22
CA THR A 163 -12.25 15.32 12.18
C THR A 163 -11.05 16.21 12.47
N ASP A 164 -10.49 16.79 11.41
CA ASP A 164 -9.42 17.79 11.51
C ASP A 164 -9.90 19.12 10.93
N GLN A 165 -9.95 20.14 11.78
CA GLN A 165 -10.43 21.49 11.47
C GLN A 165 -11.83 21.49 10.82
N GLY A 166 -12.67 20.53 11.22
CA GLY A 166 -14.01 20.32 10.68
C GLY A 166 -14.05 19.54 9.35
N GLY A 167 -12.91 19.18 8.78
CA GLY A 167 -12.74 18.32 7.60
C GLY A 167 -12.38 16.86 7.97
N PRO A 168 -12.13 16.01 6.97
CA PRO A 168 -11.70 14.63 7.20
C PRO A 168 -10.30 14.56 7.80
N MET A 169 -10.00 13.45 8.48
CA MET A 169 -8.66 13.12 8.96
C MET A 169 -7.70 12.83 7.80
N GLY A 170 -6.40 13.06 8.01
CA GLY A 170 -5.33 12.70 7.07
C GLY A 170 -4.74 13.86 6.26
N ASN A 171 -4.99 15.11 6.65
CA ASN A 171 -4.48 16.29 5.93
C ASN A 171 -2.96 16.49 6.11
N ASP A 172 -2.41 16.14 7.28
CA ASP A 172 -0.97 16.18 7.57
C ASP A 172 -0.50 14.81 8.09
N LEU A 173 -0.16 13.91 7.16
CA LEU A 173 0.34 12.57 7.49
C LEU A 173 1.70 12.60 8.23
N TYR A 174 2.42 13.72 8.25
CA TYR A 174 3.73 13.82 8.92
C TYR A 174 3.61 14.18 10.40
N ASN A 175 2.75 15.13 10.77
CA ASN A 175 2.57 15.54 12.17
C ASN A 175 1.40 14.84 12.88
N GLY A 176 0.43 14.30 12.12
CA GLY A 176 -0.79 13.71 12.63
C GLY A 176 -1.81 14.75 13.13
N ASP A 177 -3.09 14.40 13.10
CA ASP A 177 -4.19 15.28 13.50
C ASP A 177 -4.65 14.98 14.93
N ILE A 178 -4.97 13.71 15.23
CA ILE A 178 -5.35 13.25 16.57
C ILE A 178 -4.63 11.95 16.90
N ALA A 179 -3.91 11.95 18.03
CA ALA A 179 -3.12 10.81 18.47
C ALA A 179 -3.38 10.44 19.94
N PHE A 180 -3.07 9.18 20.27
CA PHE A 180 -3.18 8.65 21.62
C PHE A 180 -1.82 8.45 22.28
N ARG A 181 -1.75 8.75 23.58
CA ARG A 181 -0.61 8.42 24.43
C ARG A 181 -1.08 7.75 25.71
N CYS A 182 -0.45 6.65 26.09
CA CYS A 182 -0.84 5.94 27.29
C CYS A 182 -0.17 6.52 28.55
N GLY A 183 -0.92 6.52 29.64
CA GLY A 183 -0.50 7.00 30.96
C GLY A 183 -0.75 8.50 31.20
N TYR A 184 -0.13 9.01 32.26
CA TYR A 184 -0.31 10.40 32.72
C TYR A 184 0.74 11.36 32.15
N TYR A 185 0.33 12.60 31.83
CA TYR A 185 1.24 13.67 31.39
C TYR A 185 2.24 14.09 32.44
N ASN A 186 1.84 14.10 33.70
CA ASN A 186 2.56 14.79 34.78
C ASN A 186 3.15 13.86 35.84
N ARG A 187 2.93 12.55 35.74
CA ARG A 187 3.44 11.57 36.71
C ARG A 187 3.62 10.19 36.09
N TYR A 188 4.34 9.33 36.79
CA TYR A 188 4.40 7.90 36.49
C TYR A 188 3.00 7.28 36.53
N CYS A 189 2.74 6.33 35.63
CA CYS A 189 1.51 5.57 35.58
C CYS A 189 1.86 4.09 35.78
N GLU A 190 1.31 3.44 36.81
CA GLU A 190 1.59 2.03 37.09
C GLU A 190 1.03 1.14 35.99
N SER A 191 -0.23 1.37 35.60
CA SER A 191 -0.88 0.68 34.49
C SER A 191 -1.79 1.64 33.72
N ALA A 192 -1.79 1.51 32.40
CA ALA A 192 -2.66 2.26 31.49
C ALA A 192 -3.44 1.30 30.58
N SER A 193 -4.71 1.61 30.32
CA SER A 193 -5.53 0.90 29.33
C SER A 193 -6.06 1.86 28.27
N LEU A 194 -6.00 1.44 27.01
CA LEU A 194 -6.56 2.13 25.87
C LEU A 194 -7.38 1.14 25.03
N ASN A 195 -8.66 1.42 24.83
CA ASN A 195 -9.55 0.63 23.99
C ASN A 195 -10.11 1.51 22.86
N ILE A 196 -10.02 1.08 21.61
CA ILE A 196 -10.51 1.84 20.45
C ILE A 196 -11.30 0.92 19.53
N ASN A 197 -12.60 1.21 19.39
CA ASN A 197 -13.55 0.40 18.62
C ASN A 197 -14.13 1.13 17.40
N SER A 198 -13.88 2.44 17.25
CA SER A 198 -14.36 3.23 16.10
C SER A 198 -13.49 4.47 15.85
N GLY A 199 -13.69 5.07 14.69
CA GLY A 199 -13.05 6.32 14.27
C GLY A 199 -11.73 6.11 13.53
N ILE A 200 -11.29 7.15 12.84
CA ILE A 200 -10.02 7.19 12.10
C ILE A 200 -9.03 8.03 12.92
N TRP A 201 -7.85 7.49 13.21
CA TRP A 201 -6.89 8.16 14.09
C TRP A 201 -5.48 8.15 13.50
N SER A 202 -4.64 9.11 13.91
CA SER A 202 -3.30 9.22 13.33
C SER A 202 -2.37 8.11 13.85
N TYR A 203 -2.07 8.09 15.14
CA TYR A 203 -1.19 7.09 15.74
C TYR A 203 -1.46 6.84 17.23
N ILE A 204 -0.95 5.72 17.73
CA ILE A 204 -1.02 5.32 19.14
C ILE A 204 0.38 5.13 19.71
N GLN A 205 0.60 5.61 20.93
CA GLN A 205 1.79 5.26 21.72
C GLN A 205 1.41 4.56 23.03
N GLY A 206 2.00 3.40 23.26
CA GLY A 206 1.86 2.62 24.48
C GLY A 206 2.56 3.23 25.69
N GLY A 207 3.39 4.23 25.48
CA GLY A 207 3.85 5.14 26.52
C GLY A 207 3.59 6.59 26.15
N ASN A 208 4.45 7.47 26.66
CA ASN A 208 4.39 8.88 26.32
C ASN A 208 5.78 9.53 26.33
N ASN A 209 5.85 10.84 26.17
CA ASN A 209 7.12 11.59 26.08
C ASN A 209 7.54 12.30 27.38
N ARG A 210 6.77 12.13 28.48
CA ARG A 210 7.00 12.83 29.74
C ARG A 210 7.44 11.90 30.86
N ASN A 211 6.74 10.78 31.04
CA ASN A 211 6.96 9.84 32.14
C ASN A 211 6.99 8.40 31.62
N SER A 212 7.75 7.55 32.30
CA SER A 212 7.67 6.12 32.07
C SER A 212 6.31 5.56 32.52
N VAL A 213 5.90 4.45 31.92
CA VAL A 213 4.68 3.70 32.26
C VAL A 213 5.08 2.30 32.70
N GLY A 214 4.45 1.76 33.75
CA GLY A 214 4.73 0.42 34.24
C GLY A 214 4.25 -0.63 33.23
N SER A 215 2.94 -0.69 33.00
CA SER A 215 2.34 -1.55 31.99
C SER A 215 1.27 -0.84 31.17
N THR A 216 1.10 -1.27 29.91
CA THR A 216 0.07 -0.75 29.02
C THR A 216 -0.70 -1.88 28.37
N THR A 217 -2.02 -1.77 28.32
CA THR A 217 -2.88 -2.62 27.50
C THR A 217 -3.56 -1.79 26.43
N ILE A 218 -3.36 -2.14 25.16
CA ILE A 218 -3.95 -1.48 24.00
C ILE A 218 -4.82 -2.49 23.28
N ASN A 219 -6.09 -2.19 23.11
CA ASN A 219 -7.02 -2.97 22.31
C ASN A 219 -7.55 -2.09 21.18
N VAL A 220 -7.39 -2.54 19.94
CA VAL A 220 -7.90 -1.85 18.75
C VAL A 220 -8.69 -2.83 17.88
N GLY A 221 -9.87 -2.42 17.45
CA GLY A 221 -10.77 -3.28 16.69
C GLY A 221 -12.03 -2.56 16.21
N GLY A 222 -13.04 -3.33 15.82
CA GLY A 222 -14.33 -2.80 15.40
C GLY A 222 -14.23 -2.03 14.09
N MET A 223 -14.75 -0.80 14.08
CA MET A 223 -14.74 0.11 12.93
C MET A 223 -13.61 1.14 13.02
N ALA A 224 -12.55 0.87 13.78
CA ALA A 224 -11.41 1.77 13.90
C ALA A 224 -10.44 1.62 12.72
N GLU A 225 -9.77 2.71 12.34
CA GLU A 225 -8.65 2.71 11.39
C GLU A 225 -7.51 3.59 11.92
N LEU A 226 -6.26 3.18 11.64
CA LEU A 226 -5.08 4.01 11.88
C LEU A 226 -4.44 4.46 10.58
N LEU A 227 -4.10 5.74 10.51
CA LEU A 227 -3.46 6.36 9.35
C LEU A 227 -1.94 6.18 9.33
N MET A 228 -1.31 5.95 10.49
CA MET A 228 0.15 5.90 10.61
C MET A 228 0.65 4.67 11.36
N ASN A 229 0.67 4.69 12.69
CA ASN A 229 1.35 3.63 13.44
C ASN A 229 0.84 3.38 14.86
N ILE A 230 1.18 2.21 15.37
CA ILE A 230 1.17 1.90 16.79
C ILE A 230 2.62 1.74 17.25
N GLN A 231 2.98 2.39 18.33
CA GLN A 231 4.27 2.21 18.99
C GLN A 231 4.04 1.61 20.38
N CYS A 232 4.61 0.47 20.72
CA CYS A 232 4.31 -0.19 21.99
C CYS A 232 4.98 0.50 23.20
N SER A 233 6.04 1.28 23.00
CA SER A 233 6.67 2.06 24.10
C SER A 233 6.43 3.58 23.98
N GLY A 234 7.14 4.36 24.80
CA GLY A 234 7.07 5.82 24.83
C GLY A 234 8.06 6.51 23.89
N THR A 235 8.18 7.82 24.04
CA THR A 235 9.16 8.66 23.34
C THR A 235 10.22 9.12 24.35
N ASN A 236 11.43 8.61 24.28
CA ASN A 236 12.48 8.83 25.30
C ASN A 236 12.09 8.42 26.75
N LYS A 237 10.98 7.69 26.91
CA LYS A 237 10.46 7.22 28.20
C LYS A 237 10.07 5.77 28.07
N ASN A 238 10.38 5.00 29.12
CA ASN A 238 10.29 3.56 29.08
C ASN A 238 8.87 3.08 29.35
N VAL A 239 8.56 1.90 28.82
CA VAL A 239 7.38 1.13 29.20
C VAL A 239 7.85 -0.22 29.73
N GLY A 240 7.44 -0.59 30.94
CA GLY A 240 7.84 -1.87 31.54
C GLY A 240 7.26 -3.05 30.78
N SER A 241 5.97 -3.01 30.46
CA SER A 241 5.36 -4.00 29.57
C SER A 241 4.21 -3.45 28.71
N THR A 242 3.96 -4.06 27.56
CA THR A 242 2.80 -3.76 26.72
C THR A 242 2.12 -5.03 26.24
N THR A 243 0.80 -5.05 26.35
CA THR A 243 -0.07 -6.00 25.65
C THR A 243 -0.83 -5.22 24.59
N LEU A 244 -0.62 -5.56 23.32
CA LEU A 244 -1.29 -4.99 22.16
C LEU A 244 -2.16 -6.06 21.50
N ASN A 245 -3.46 -5.81 21.38
CA ASN A 245 -4.40 -6.65 20.67
C ASN A 245 -4.98 -5.86 19.49
N VAL A 246 -4.76 -6.34 18.28
CA VAL A 246 -5.29 -5.80 17.03
C VAL A 246 -6.29 -6.80 16.47
N ASN A 247 -7.52 -6.37 16.19
CA ASN A 247 -8.58 -7.26 15.73
C ASN A 247 -9.29 -6.67 14.51
N GLY A 248 -8.94 -7.16 13.31
CA GLY A 248 -9.71 -6.91 12.09
C GLY A 248 -9.64 -5.48 11.55
N ILE A 249 -8.61 -4.71 11.90
CA ILE A 249 -8.45 -3.31 11.45
C ILE A 249 -7.20 -3.10 10.62
N LYS A 250 -7.16 -1.99 9.88
CA LYS A 250 -5.99 -1.54 9.14
C LYS A 250 -4.98 -0.81 10.05
N VAL A 251 -3.73 -1.24 10.00
CA VAL A 251 -2.59 -0.64 10.73
C VAL A 251 -1.36 -0.57 9.80
N PRO A 252 -0.92 0.63 9.37
CA PRO A 252 0.23 0.76 8.47
C PRO A 252 1.54 0.25 9.04
N THR A 253 1.83 0.54 10.31
CA THR A 253 3.05 0.06 10.95
C THR A 253 2.89 -0.13 12.45
N ILE A 254 3.47 -1.21 12.98
CA ILE A 254 3.67 -1.43 14.40
C ILE A 254 5.16 -1.36 14.72
N TYR A 255 5.52 -0.53 15.69
CA TYR A 255 6.85 -0.47 16.28
C TYR A 255 6.82 -1.16 17.65
N VAL A 256 7.62 -2.20 17.81
CA VAL A 256 7.72 -2.94 19.07
C VAL A 256 8.37 -2.08 20.15
N ASN A 257 9.45 -1.38 19.82
CA ASN A 257 10.09 -0.44 20.74
C ASN A 257 9.61 1.01 20.56
N GLY A 258 10.04 1.88 21.46
CA GLY A 258 9.76 3.30 21.44
C GLY A 258 10.70 4.11 20.57
N TYR A 259 10.40 5.40 20.48
CA TYR A 259 11.22 6.39 19.78
C TYR A 259 12.35 6.92 20.67
N GLY A 260 13.53 7.14 20.08
CA GLY A 260 14.70 7.70 20.74
C GLY A 260 15.28 6.76 21.80
N SER A 261 15.37 7.22 23.06
CA SER A 261 15.99 6.44 24.17
C SER A 261 15.02 5.56 24.96
N ALA A 262 13.79 5.37 24.46
CA ALA A 262 12.75 4.61 25.16
C ALA A 262 13.01 3.11 25.08
N ASN A 263 13.10 2.45 26.24
CA ASN A 263 13.13 0.98 26.32
C ASN A 263 11.73 0.40 26.47
N ILE A 264 11.56 -0.85 26.03
CA ILE A 264 10.44 -1.71 26.40
C ILE A 264 10.97 -2.98 27.07
N GLY A 265 10.36 -3.35 28.19
CA GLY A 265 10.70 -4.60 28.89
C GLY A 265 10.11 -5.81 28.17
N THR A 266 8.84 -6.10 28.45
CA THR A 266 8.08 -7.20 27.82
C THR A 266 7.01 -6.67 26.87
N CYS A 267 6.93 -7.19 25.65
CA CYS A 267 5.90 -6.83 24.68
C CYS A 267 5.16 -8.09 24.19
N ASN A 268 3.83 -8.08 24.29
CA ASN A 268 2.97 -9.15 23.76
C ASN A 268 2.04 -8.51 22.73
N ILE A 269 2.16 -8.92 21.47
CA ILE A 269 1.37 -8.43 20.36
C ILE A 269 0.54 -9.59 19.83
N THR A 270 -0.77 -9.42 19.75
CA THR A 270 -1.69 -10.36 19.09
C THR A 270 -2.38 -9.64 17.95
N ILE A 271 -2.27 -10.18 16.75
CA ILE A 271 -2.99 -9.71 15.57
C ILE A 271 -3.97 -10.80 15.16
N ASP A 272 -5.25 -10.47 15.28
CA ASP A 272 -6.37 -11.37 15.00
C ASP A 272 -7.15 -10.86 13.78
N GLY A 273 -6.56 -11.06 12.59
CA GLY A 273 -7.06 -10.54 11.31
C GLY A 273 -6.89 -9.02 11.11
N GLY A 274 -7.31 -8.53 9.95
CA GLY A 274 -7.12 -7.15 9.49
C GLY A 274 -5.84 -6.95 8.67
N ASP A 275 -5.65 -5.73 8.17
CA ASP A 275 -4.57 -5.37 7.26
C ASP A 275 -3.43 -4.69 8.03
N VAL A 276 -2.48 -5.48 8.52
CA VAL A 276 -1.26 -4.96 9.16
C VAL A 276 -0.09 -5.16 8.22
N TYR A 277 0.52 -4.05 7.77
CA TYR A 277 1.51 -4.11 6.70
C TYR A 277 2.95 -4.26 7.18
N ASN A 278 3.29 -3.66 8.33
CA ASN A 278 4.68 -3.65 8.81
C ASN A 278 4.77 -3.85 10.32
N ILE A 279 5.69 -4.70 10.76
CA ILE A 279 6.12 -4.82 12.15
C ILE A 279 7.63 -4.64 12.21
N TYR A 280 8.06 -3.61 12.93
CA TYR A 280 9.46 -3.29 13.11
C TYR A 280 9.89 -3.28 14.56
N GLY A 281 11.13 -3.64 14.82
CA GLY A 281 11.74 -3.57 16.15
C GLY A 281 11.74 -2.14 16.69
N THR A 282 12.03 -1.14 15.84
CA THR A 282 12.05 0.28 16.22
C THR A 282 11.76 1.20 15.04
N ARG A 283 11.54 2.49 15.31
CA ARG A 283 11.23 3.51 14.31
C ARG A 283 12.52 4.09 13.72
N VAL A 284 12.63 4.14 12.39
CA VAL A 284 13.89 4.39 11.64
C VAL A 284 14.30 5.88 11.57
N ASP A 285 13.37 6.80 11.80
CA ASP A 285 13.56 8.24 11.58
C ASP A 285 14.36 8.99 12.66
N ALA A 286 14.87 8.27 13.66
CA ALA A 286 15.82 8.78 14.63
C ALA A 286 16.83 7.69 14.92
N THR A 287 18.11 8.03 15.14
CA THR A 287 19.14 7.10 15.65
C THR A 287 18.67 6.55 16.99
N PRO A 288 17.98 5.40 17.04
CA PRO A 288 17.28 4.99 18.23
C PRO A 288 18.34 4.43 19.18
N THR A 289 18.17 4.66 20.47
CA THR A 289 19.10 4.14 21.50
C THR A 289 18.39 3.29 22.54
N GLY A 290 17.05 3.25 22.49
CA GLY A 290 16.25 2.38 23.31
C GLY A 290 16.23 0.94 22.78
N HIS A 291 15.88 -0.01 23.64
CA HIS A 291 15.95 -1.43 23.35
C HIS A 291 14.71 -2.19 23.81
N ILE A 292 14.50 -3.36 23.20
CA ILE A 292 13.64 -4.43 23.70
C ILE A 292 14.50 -5.29 24.64
N THR A 293 14.19 -5.29 25.94
CA THR A 293 15.13 -5.82 26.95
C THR A 293 14.82 -7.24 27.43
N ASP A 294 13.54 -7.58 27.61
CA ASP A 294 13.17 -8.81 28.34
C ASP A 294 12.54 -9.86 27.40
N ALA A 295 11.40 -9.57 26.78
CA ALA A 295 10.72 -10.52 25.89
C ALA A 295 9.83 -9.82 24.86
N ILE A 296 9.72 -10.42 23.67
CA ILE A 296 8.71 -10.08 22.65
C ILE A 296 8.00 -11.36 22.25
N THR A 297 6.67 -11.36 22.35
CA THR A 297 5.81 -12.40 21.80
C THR A 297 4.91 -11.78 20.74
N LEU A 298 5.04 -12.24 19.50
CA LEU A 298 4.17 -11.86 18.39
C LEU A 298 3.30 -13.05 18.02
N THR A 299 1.99 -12.91 18.18
CA THR A 299 0.99 -13.91 17.80
C THR A 299 0.20 -13.43 16.59
N LEU A 300 0.23 -14.20 15.52
CA LEU A 300 -0.40 -13.90 14.23
C LEU A 300 -1.47 -14.94 13.97
N LYS A 301 -2.71 -14.49 13.74
CA LYS A 301 -3.88 -15.35 13.58
C LYS A 301 -4.69 -15.05 12.34
N LYS A 302 -5.46 -16.05 11.89
CA LYS A 302 -6.37 -15.95 10.74
C LYS A 302 -5.60 -15.48 9.50
N ASP A 303 -6.07 -14.41 8.86
CA ASP A 303 -5.51 -13.84 7.65
C ASP A 303 -4.46 -12.76 7.90
N SER A 304 -4.06 -12.50 9.15
CA SER A 304 -3.14 -11.40 9.50
C SER A 304 -1.73 -11.52 8.88
N MET A 305 -1.41 -12.69 8.35
CA MET A 305 -0.11 -13.01 7.75
C MET A 305 -0.01 -12.68 6.25
N LYS A 306 -1.13 -12.37 5.59
CA LYS A 306 -1.18 -12.32 4.11
C LYS A 306 -0.37 -11.19 3.49
N GLU A 307 -0.12 -10.09 4.21
CA GLU A 307 0.46 -8.85 3.67
C GLU A 307 1.46 -8.16 4.64
N ILE A 308 2.02 -8.92 5.59
CA ILE A 308 2.81 -8.35 6.69
C ILE A 308 4.31 -8.53 6.48
N SER A 309 5.04 -7.42 6.43
CA SER A 309 6.51 -7.41 6.52
C SER A 309 6.93 -7.37 7.99
N ILE A 310 7.79 -8.30 8.40
CA ILE A 310 8.30 -8.39 9.77
C ILE A 310 9.81 -8.26 9.73
N ASN A 311 10.33 -7.25 10.41
CA ASN A 311 11.77 -7.05 10.58
C ASN A 311 12.06 -6.50 11.99
N LEU A 312 12.32 -7.41 12.94
CA LEU A 312 12.61 -7.02 14.32
C LEU A 312 14.01 -6.42 14.47
N GLN A 313 14.91 -6.72 13.53
CA GLN A 313 16.29 -6.25 13.52
C GLN A 313 16.52 -5.08 12.56
N ASN A 314 15.45 -4.35 12.22
CA ASN A 314 15.48 -3.25 11.25
C ASN A 314 16.47 -2.13 11.64
N TYR A 315 16.92 -2.13 12.89
CA TYR A 315 18.13 -1.47 13.32
C TYR A 315 18.95 -2.42 14.22
N GLU A 316 20.24 -2.55 13.95
CA GLU A 316 21.12 -3.51 14.61
C GLU A 316 21.22 -3.26 16.14
N GLY A 317 21.05 -4.32 16.94
CA GLY A 317 21.27 -4.28 18.40
C GLY A 317 20.12 -3.72 19.24
N HIS A 318 18.95 -3.48 18.64
CA HIS A 318 17.75 -3.02 19.35
C HIS A 318 17.05 -4.11 20.14
N VAL A 319 16.99 -5.32 19.59
CA VAL A 319 16.61 -6.50 20.35
C VAL A 319 17.84 -6.94 21.14
N LYS A 320 17.81 -6.84 22.47
CA LYS A 320 18.95 -7.31 23.27
C LYS A 320 19.13 -8.81 23.10
N SER A 321 20.37 -9.29 23.07
CA SER A 321 20.67 -10.72 22.99
C SER A 321 20.03 -11.54 24.12
N ALA A 322 19.80 -10.93 25.29
CA ALA A 322 19.08 -11.54 26.40
C ALA A 322 17.56 -11.63 26.18
N CYS A 323 16.98 -10.80 25.31
CA CYS A 323 15.55 -10.77 25.02
C CYS A 323 15.06 -12.11 24.48
N VAL A 324 13.97 -12.65 25.02
CA VAL A 324 13.33 -13.86 24.50
C VAL A 324 12.32 -13.47 23.42
N SER A 325 12.64 -13.75 22.15
CA SER A 325 11.74 -13.48 21.00
C SER A 325 10.96 -14.73 20.60
N ASN A 326 9.64 -14.64 20.67
CA ASN A 326 8.70 -15.71 20.33
C ASN A 326 7.79 -15.27 19.18
N LEU A 327 7.77 -16.03 18.09
CA LEU A 327 6.79 -15.92 17.02
C LEU A 327 5.80 -17.07 17.15
N ILE A 328 4.51 -16.76 17.21
CA ILE A 328 3.42 -17.73 17.29
C ILE A 328 2.52 -17.50 16.09
N ILE A 329 2.34 -18.55 15.30
CA ILE A 329 1.47 -18.59 14.13
C ILE A 329 0.34 -19.56 14.48
N ASP A 330 -0.87 -19.05 14.62
CA ASP A 330 -1.95 -19.80 15.26
C ASP A 330 -3.28 -19.58 14.53
N GLU A 331 -4.00 -20.66 14.25
CA GLU A 331 -5.30 -20.60 13.56
C GLU A 331 -5.26 -19.79 12.23
N ILE A 332 -4.14 -19.85 11.49
CA ILE A 332 -4.06 -19.20 10.17
C ILE A 332 -4.84 -20.00 9.13
N THR A 333 -5.38 -19.31 8.12
CA THR A 333 -6.13 -19.97 7.06
C THR A 333 -5.22 -20.86 6.22
N PRO A 334 -5.72 -22.00 5.69
CA PRO A 334 -4.99 -22.79 4.71
C PRO A 334 -4.51 -21.91 3.56
N GLU A 335 -3.37 -22.26 2.96
CA GLU A 335 -2.77 -21.49 1.86
C GLU A 335 -2.20 -20.11 2.25
N THR A 336 -1.99 -19.85 3.54
CA THR A 336 -1.28 -18.64 3.99
C THR A 336 0.20 -18.72 3.59
N CYS A 337 0.71 -17.69 2.92
CA CYS A 337 2.11 -17.59 2.52
C CYS A 337 2.78 -16.42 3.22
N SER A 338 4.05 -16.56 3.60
CA SER A 338 4.83 -15.49 4.24
C SER A 338 6.32 -15.61 3.90
N ASP A 339 7.00 -14.47 3.89
CA ASP A 339 8.45 -14.30 3.70
C ASP A 339 9.22 -14.16 5.03
N VAL A 340 8.55 -14.39 6.17
CA VAL A 340 9.12 -14.18 7.51
C VAL A 340 10.44 -14.93 7.73
N ASP A 341 11.49 -14.22 8.16
CA ASP A 341 12.77 -14.84 8.53
C ASP A 341 12.72 -15.38 9.97
N PHE A 342 12.60 -16.70 10.09
CA PHE A 342 12.60 -17.37 11.39
C PHE A 342 13.91 -17.25 12.17
N SER A 343 15.04 -16.93 11.51
CA SER A 343 16.33 -16.78 12.20
C SER A 343 16.40 -15.53 13.08
N GLU A 344 15.52 -14.54 12.86
CA GLU A 344 15.36 -13.39 13.76
C GLU A 344 14.76 -13.76 15.12
N TRP A 345 14.20 -14.97 15.24
CA TRP A 345 13.45 -15.42 16.41
C TRP A 345 14.23 -16.46 17.22
N LYS A 346 14.03 -16.47 18.55
CA LYS A 346 14.52 -17.55 19.40
C LYS A 346 13.60 -18.75 19.33
N ASN A 347 12.31 -18.51 19.45
CA ASN A 347 11.30 -19.55 19.43
C ASN A 347 10.27 -19.24 18.34
N VAL A 348 9.96 -20.23 17.51
CA VAL A 348 8.86 -20.18 16.54
C VAL A 348 7.90 -21.32 16.85
N THR A 349 6.60 -21.03 16.93
CA THR A 349 5.55 -22.01 17.16
C THR A 349 4.48 -21.89 16.09
N ILE A 350 4.15 -22.99 15.45
CA ILE A 350 3.01 -23.11 14.52
C ILE A 350 1.98 -24.03 15.17
N SER A 351 0.79 -23.49 15.45
CA SER A 351 -0.28 -24.14 16.23
C SER A 351 -1.67 -23.94 15.63
N GLY A 352 -2.70 -24.51 16.25
CA GLY A 352 -4.09 -24.21 15.88
C GLY A 352 -4.58 -24.79 14.56
N ASN A 353 -3.97 -25.90 14.10
CA ASN A 353 -4.20 -26.49 12.77
C ASN A 353 -3.81 -25.55 11.61
N SER A 354 -2.72 -24.82 11.81
CA SER A 354 -2.21 -23.86 10.83
C SER A 354 -1.45 -24.55 9.72
N GLU A 355 -1.60 -24.06 8.50
CA GLU A 355 -0.77 -24.44 7.35
C GLU A 355 -0.08 -23.19 6.81
N LEU A 356 1.24 -23.13 6.95
CA LEU A 356 2.05 -21.99 6.52
C LEU A 356 2.96 -22.38 5.36
N TYR A 357 2.92 -21.60 4.29
CA TYR A 357 3.88 -21.65 3.19
C TYR A 357 4.96 -20.59 3.40
N LEU A 358 6.20 -21.02 3.60
CA LEU A 358 7.36 -20.13 3.67
C LEU A 358 7.91 -19.94 2.25
N ILE A 359 7.84 -18.70 1.76
CA ILE A 359 8.22 -18.35 0.39
C ILE A 359 9.70 -18.00 0.26
N SER A 360 10.34 -17.70 1.39
CA SER A 360 11.78 -17.48 1.51
C SER A 360 12.50 -18.77 1.88
N LYS A 361 13.81 -18.81 1.61
CA LYS A 361 14.66 -19.91 2.05
C LYS A 361 14.61 -20.06 3.56
N TYR A 362 14.37 -21.29 4.03
CA TYR A 362 14.27 -21.57 5.46
C TYR A 362 15.59 -21.31 6.19
N ALA A 363 15.50 -20.55 7.27
CA ALA A 363 16.56 -20.39 8.25
C ALA A 363 16.00 -20.69 9.65
N ALA A 364 16.61 -21.63 10.37
CA ALA A 364 16.07 -22.09 11.65
C ALA A 364 16.10 -20.99 12.73
N PRO A 365 15.09 -20.94 13.63
CA PRO A 365 15.17 -20.10 14.81
C PRO A 365 16.35 -20.50 15.70
N SER A 366 16.86 -19.55 16.48
CA SER A 366 18.10 -19.74 17.24
C SER A 366 17.97 -20.66 18.47
N GLN A 367 16.75 -21.04 18.89
CA GLN A 367 16.51 -21.99 19.98
C GLN A 367 15.55 -23.11 19.58
N THR A 368 14.26 -22.82 19.42
CA THR A 368 13.24 -23.87 19.26
C THR A 368 12.31 -23.58 18.09
N MET A 369 12.10 -24.60 17.25
CA MET A 369 11.03 -24.66 16.27
C MET A 369 10.00 -25.68 16.75
N THR A 370 8.75 -25.27 17.00
CA THR A 370 7.67 -26.14 17.44
C THR A 370 6.54 -26.13 16.42
N ILE A 371 6.08 -27.31 16.00
CA ILE A 371 4.90 -27.48 15.15
C ILE A 371 3.95 -28.45 15.83
N GLU A 372 2.82 -27.93 16.29
CA GLU A 372 1.83 -28.73 17.01
C GLU A 372 1.09 -29.69 16.07
N SER A 373 0.53 -30.76 16.65
CA SER A 373 -0.27 -31.73 15.91
C SER A 373 -1.41 -31.05 15.13
N GLY A 374 -1.54 -31.42 13.86
CA GLY A 374 -2.52 -30.83 12.95
C GLY A 374 -2.03 -29.59 12.21
N SER A 375 -0.85 -29.07 12.54
CA SER A 375 -0.25 -27.92 11.84
C SER A 375 0.94 -28.34 10.96
N SER A 376 1.22 -27.55 9.93
CA SER A 376 2.26 -27.80 8.94
C SER A 376 3.01 -26.54 8.54
N LEU A 377 4.31 -26.69 8.32
CA LEU A 377 5.16 -25.74 7.60
C LEU A 377 5.50 -26.33 6.23
N ILE A 378 5.33 -25.54 5.19
CA ILE A 378 5.57 -25.92 3.81
C ILE A 378 6.67 -25.02 3.26
N LEU A 379 7.82 -25.59 2.93
CA LEU A 379 8.95 -24.86 2.37
C LEU A 379 8.86 -24.91 0.85
N THR A 380 8.85 -23.75 0.20
CA THR A 380 8.71 -23.66 -1.27
C THR A 380 10.01 -23.38 -2.00
N ASP A 381 11.04 -22.93 -1.28
CA ASP A 381 12.37 -22.62 -1.81
C ASP A 381 13.45 -23.22 -0.89
N ASP A 382 13.59 -24.55 -0.90
CA ASP A 382 14.65 -25.26 -0.20
C ASP A 382 15.11 -26.51 -0.95
N ASP A 383 16.38 -26.49 -1.39
CA ASP A 383 17.02 -27.58 -2.14
C ASP A 383 17.17 -28.86 -1.29
N SER A 384 17.09 -28.78 0.05
CA SER A 384 17.20 -29.96 0.90
C SER A 384 16.55 -29.80 2.28
N MET A 385 15.70 -30.76 2.65
CA MET A 385 15.18 -30.93 4.02
C MET A 385 16.23 -31.47 5.03
N GLU A 386 17.48 -31.63 4.63
CA GLU A 386 18.49 -32.30 5.45
C GLU A 386 18.94 -31.41 6.61
N GLY A 387 18.83 -31.91 7.84
CA GLY A 387 19.26 -31.19 9.05
C GLY A 387 18.22 -30.26 9.67
N ILE A 388 17.02 -30.14 9.09
CA ILE A 388 15.91 -29.40 9.71
C ILE A 388 15.32 -30.21 10.88
N THR A 389 15.22 -29.59 12.05
CA THR A 389 14.67 -30.20 13.27
C THR A 389 13.54 -29.36 13.86
N TRP A 390 12.49 -30.00 14.35
CA TRP A 390 11.38 -29.37 15.05
C TRP A 390 10.88 -30.25 16.20
N GLU A 391 10.18 -29.63 17.15
CA GLU A 391 9.45 -30.30 18.22
C GLU A 391 7.94 -30.35 17.91
N GLY A 392 7.23 -31.31 18.50
CA GLY A 392 5.77 -31.45 18.36
C GLY A 392 5.35 -32.51 17.33
N GLY A 393 4.03 -32.68 17.19
CA GLY A 393 3.44 -33.73 16.35
C GLY A 393 3.00 -33.27 14.97
N GLY A 394 3.32 -32.04 14.56
CA GLY A 394 3.10 -31.52 13.20
C GLY A 394 4.23 -31.89 12.24
N SER A 395 4.23 -31.28 11.06
CA SER A 395 5.16 -31.63 9.97
C SER A 395 5.80 -30.43 9.29
N ILE A 396 7.04 -30.60 8.85
CA ILE A 396 7.66 -29.77 7.81
C ILE A 396 7.72 -30.57 6.51
N GLN A 397 7.34 -29.97 5.40
CA GLN A 397 7.40 -30.61 4.09
C GLN A 397 7.85 -29.64 2.99
N LEU A 398 8.44 -30.17 1.93
CA LEU A 398 8.57 -29.43 0.67
C LEU A 398 7.22 -29.43 -0.03
N GLY A 399 6.82 -28.28 -0.57
CA GLY A 399 5.59 -28.15 -1.34
C GLY A 399 5.65 -26.97 -2.27
N GLU A 400 4.78 -26.98 -3.29
CA GLU A 400 4.61 -25.84 -4.16
C GLU A 400 3.75 -24.79 -3.47
N LEU A 401 3.94 -23.52 -3.84
CA LEU A 401 3.06 -22.43 -3.40
C LEU A 401 1.59 -22.76 -3.74
N PRO A 402 0.64 -22.40 -2.86
CA PRO A 402 -0.74 -22.75 -3.07
C PRO A 402 -1.33 -21.95 -4.25
N PRO A 403 -2.32 -22.49 -4.98
CA PRO A 403 -2.92 -21.81 -6.11
C PRO A 403 -3.45 -20.41 -5.79
N SER A 404 -3.97 -20.15 -4.59
CA SER A 404 -4.43 -18.81 -4.18
C SER A 404 -3.32 -17.77 -4.06
N TYR A 405 -2.07 -18.18 -3.82
CA TYR A 405 -0.91 -17.28 -3.91
C TYR A 405 -0.74 -16.77 -5.35
N HIS A 406 -1.07 -17.61 -6.33
CA HIS A 406 -0.97 -17.32 -7.76
C HIS A 406 -2.25 -16.71 -8.36
N ASN A 407 -3.42 -16.92 -7.74
CA ASN A 407 -4.74 -16.54 -8.28
C ASN A 407 -5.42 -15.33 -7.60
N GLY A 408 -4.74 -14.59 -6.71
CA GLY A 408 -5.35 -13.41 -6.10
C GLY A 408 -4.32 -12.37 -5.67
N ASN A 409 -4.29 -11.23 -6.36
CA ASN A 409 -3.78 -9.93 -5.88
C ASN A 409 -2.35 -9.84 -5.29
N ARG A 410 -1.52 -10.88 -5.33
CA ARG A 410 -0.17 -10.87 -4.72
C ARG A 410 0.91 -10.59 -5.74
N TRP A 411 1.23 -9.30 -5.92
CA TRP A 411 2.51 -8.87 -6.48
C TRP A 411 3.45 -8.57 -5.31
N ASN A 412 4.58 -9.27 -5.21
CA ASN A 412 5.68 -8.85 -4.32
C ASN A 412 6.23 -7.51 -4.83
N MET A 413 5.65 -6.41 -4.37
CA MET A 413 6.05 -5.07 -4.76
C MET A 413 6.99 -4.52 -3.70
N THR A 414 8.28 -4.66 -3.93
CA THR A 414 9.26 -3.91 -3.14
C THR A 414 9.29 -2.49 -3.68
N GLN A 415 8.80 -1.52 -2.90
CA GLN A 415 9.17 -0.14 -3.15
C GLN A 415 10.68 -0.03 -2.96
N MET A 416 11.40 0.44 -3.97
CA MET A 416 12.75 0.88 -3.71
C MET A 416 12.67 2.13 -2.85
N ASN A 417 13.51 2.24 -1.81
CA ASN A 417 13.79 3.51 -1.13
C ASN A 417 14.63 4.44 -2.04
N MET A 418 14.28 4.51 -3.33
CA MET A 418 14.84 5.41 -4.33
C MET A 418 13.72 6.35 -4.76
N MET A 419 13.87 7.62 -4.42
CA MET A 419 13.06 8.69 -5.01
C MET A 419 13.81 9.29 -6.19
N LEU A 420 13.11 9.41 -7.32
CA LEU A 420 13.65 10.11 -8.48
C LEU A 420 13.83 11.60 -8.15
N ARG A 421 14.88 12.20 -8.71
CA ARG A 421 15.19 13.62 -8.51
C ARG A 421 14.18 14.54 -9.20
N ARG A 422 13.54 14.05 -10.28
CA ARG A 422 12.52 14.73 -11.08
C ARG A 422 11.39 13.76 -11.41
N GLY A 423 10.23 14.28 -11.80
CA GLY A 423 9.15 13.43 -12.33
C GLY A 423 9.64 12.71 -13.59
N ALA A 424 9.38 11.40 -13.67
CA ALA A 424 9.62 10.64 -14.87
C ALA A 424 8.61 11.01 -15.95
N GLN A 425 8.98 10.83 -17.21
CA GLN A 425 8.07 10.74 -18.35
C GLN A 425 8.31 9.41 -19.07
N GLY A 426 9.58 9.04 -19.26
CA GLY A 426 9.98 7.79 -19.88
C GLY A 426 11.16 7.15 -19.15
N MET A 427 11.43 5.90 -19.49
CA MET A 427 12.54 5.14 -18.92
C MET A 427 12.99 4.06 -19.89
N SER A 428 14.28 3.72 -19.88
CA SER A 428 14.82 2.50 -20.47
C SER A 428 15.99 1.97 -19.64
N ILE A 429 16.31 0.68 -19.77
CA ILE A 429 17.38 0.01 -19.00
C ILE A 429 18.36 -0.63 -19.96
N PHE A 430 19.65 -0.49 -19.68
CA PHE A 430 20.72 -1.22 -20.35
C PHE A 430 21.76 -1.69 -19.34
N GLY A 431 21.98 -3.01 -19.27
CA GLY A 431 22.73 -3.64 -18.18
C GLY A 431 22.16 -3.24 -16.82
N ASP A 432 23.04 -2.85 -15.89
CA ASP A 432 22.65 -2.39 -14.55
C ASP A 432 22.30 -0.89 -14.48
N HIS A 433 22.11 -0.22 -15.62
CA HIS A 433 21.86 1.22 -15.67
C HIS A 433 20.45 1.54 -16.14
N MET A 434 19.73 2.31 -15.33
CA MET A 434 18.41 2.83 -15.63
C MET A 434 18.51 4.29 -16.06
N PHE A 435 18.03 4.59 -17.27
CA PHE A 435 17.98 5.92 -17.86
C PHE A 435 16.55 6.43 -17.73
N VAL A 436 16.36 7.47 -16.91
CA VAL A 436 15.03 8.06 -16.65
C VAL A 436 14.96 9.41 -17.32
N MET A 437 13.98 9.59 -18.20
CA MET A 437 13.74 10.82 -18.92
C MET A 437 12.69 11.66 -18.21
N SER A 438 12.88 12.97 -18.25
CA SER A 438 11.88 13.96 -17.93
C SER A 438 11.45 14.70 -19.19
N HIS A 439 10.35 15.44 -19.07
CA HIS A 439 9.92 16.38 -20.09
C HIS A 439 11.08 17.29 -20.52
N SER A 440 11.07 17.69 -21.80
CA SER A 440 12.13 18.34 -22.58
C SER A 440 13.32 17.46 -23.00
N GLY A 441 13.33 16.16 -22.69
CA GLY A 441 14.43 15.28 -23.05
C GLY A 441 15.66 15.40 -22.12
N SER A 442 15.47 15.83 -20.87
CA SER A 442 16.50 15.67 -19.83
C SER A 442 16.54 14.21 -19.35
N CYS A 443 17.73 13.66 -19.11
CA CYS A 443 17.93 12.30 -18.65
C CYS A 443 18.77 12.24 -17.36
N ILE A 444 18.40 11.35 -16.45
CA ILE A 444 19.16 10.99 -15.26
C ILE A 444 19.47 9.51 -15.32
N VAL A 445 20.71 9.15 -15.04
CA VAL A 445 21.19 7.76 -15.04
C VAL A 445 21.36 7.27 -13.61
N TYR A 446 20.77 6.12 -13.33
CA TYR A 446 20.82 5.44 -12.05
C TYR A 446 21.52 4.10 -12.20
N ASP A 447 22.35 3.75 -11.21
CA ASP A 447 22.90 2.42 -11.03
C ASP A 447 21.90 1.59 -10.20
N LEU A 448 21.37 0.52 -10.80
CA LEU A 448 20.36 -0.38 -10.22
C LEU A 448 20.92 -1.38 -9.21
N THR A 449 22.25 -1.54 -9.16
CA THR A 449 22.92 -2.40 -8.18
C THR A 449 23.28 -1.58 -6.94
N ALA A 450 23.81 -0.38 -7.12
CA ALA A 450 24.20 0.53 -6.03
C ALA A 450 23.06 1.44 -5.55
N LEU A 451 21.93 1.46 -6.26
CA LEU A 451 20.72 2.22 -5.93
C LEU A 451 20.94 3.73 -5.83
N LYS A 452 21.69 4.30 -6.77
CA LYS A 452 22.08 5.72 -6.73
C LYS A 452 22.11 6.37 -8.10
N GLU A 453 21.91 7.69 -8.12
CA GLU A 453 22.20 8.54 -9.28
C GLU A 453 23.71 8.52 -9.55
N ILE A 454 24.09 8.32 -10.81
CA ILE A 454 25.50 8.30 -11.25
C ILE A 454 25.81 9.37 -12.30
N GLY A 455 24.80 9.97 -12.91
CA GLY A 455 24.99 11.08 -13.84
C GLY A 455 23.67 11.65 -14.36
N SER A 456 23.77 12.77 -15.06
CA SER A 456 22.63 13.41 -15.72
C SER A 456 23.10 14.20 -16.93
N PHE A 457 22.30 14.20 -17.99
CA PHE A 457 22.59 14.91 -19.23
C PHE A 457 21.28 15.29 -19.92
N ASN A 458 21.36 16.10 -20.98
CA ASN A 458 20.24 16.33 -21.88
C ASN A 458 20.45 15.44 -23.10
N LEU A 459 19.40 14.87 -23.69
CA LEU A 459 19.48 14.20 -25.00
C LEU A 459 19.91 15.21 -26.08
N ALA A 460 20.44 14.74 -27.22
CA ALA A 460 20.76 15.63 -28.33
C ALA A 460 19.49 16.23 -28.97
N SER A 461 18.37 15.50 -28.89
CA SER A 461 17.01 15.96 -29.19
C SER A 461 16.36 16.79 -28.08
N PHE A 462 17.12 17.27 -27.08
CA PHE A 462 16.57 18.13 -26.04
C PHE A 462 15.89 19.37 -26.65
N ASN A 463 14.63 19.57 -26.27
CA ASN A 463 13.84 20.71 -26.69
C ASN A 463 12.79 21.03 -25.62
N ASP A 464 12.90 22.20 -25.00
CA ASP A 464 11.95 22.68 -23.98
C ASP A 464 10.78 23.47 -24.57
N GLY A 465 10.69 23.55 -25.90
CA GLY A 465 9.64 24.26 -26.62
C GLY A 465 9.79 25.78 -26.59
N SER A 466 10.91 26.32 -26.13
CA SER A 466 11.14 27.77 -26.05
C SER A 466 11.25 28.44 -27.43
N GLU A 467 11.80 27.75 -28.43
CA GLU A 467 11.98 28.29 -29.79
C GLU A 467 10.75 28.04 -30.69
N ASP A 468 10.32 26.79 -30.76
CA ASP A 468 9.29 26.33 -31.71
C ASP A 468 7.88 26.28 -31.10
N GLY A 469 7.77 26.35 -29.77
CA GLY A 469 6.52 26.21 -29.02
C GLY A 469 6.38 24.84 -28.35
N ASN A 470 5.54 24.78 -27.32
CA ASN A 470 5.38 23.61 -26.45
C ASN A 470 4.94 22.34 -27.20
N ALA A 471 4.23 22.45 -28.32
CA ALA A 471 3.81 21.29 -29.13
C ALA A 471 5.01 20.48 -29.66
N TYR A 472 6.16 21.13 -29.87
CA TYR A 472 7.38 20.53 -30.40
C TYR A 472 8.41 20.23 -29.32
N ALA A 473 8.09 20.49 -28.04
CA ALA A 473 8.95 20.11 -26.93
C ALA A 473 9.10 18.58 -26.89
N ASN A 474 10.28 18.11 -26.51
CA ASN A 474 10.56 16.69 -26.40
C ASN A 474 9.84 16.13 -25.17
N HIS A 475 8.77 15.36 -25.35
CA HIS A 475 8.01 14.84 -24.22
C HIS A 475 8.69 13.64 -23.54
N ALA A 476 9.43 12.83 -24.31
CA ALA A 476 10.20 11.69 -23.84
C ALA A 476 9.38 10.70 -22.98
N ASN A 477 8.10 10.49 -23.30
CA ASN A 477 7.22 9.57 -22.57
C ASN A 477 7.46 8.09 -22.90
N GLN A 478 8.15 7.82 -24.00
CA GLN A 478 8.49 6.47 -24.42
C GLN A 478 9.96 6.44 -24.85
N ALA A 479 10.70 5.46 -24.35
CA ALA A 479 12.09 5.25 -24.71
C ALA A 479 12.45 3.76 -24.61
N VAL A 480 13.20 3.25 -25.60
CA VAL A 480 13.61 1.84 -25.62
C VAL A 480 15.01 1.74 -26.21
N PHE A 481 15.90 1.02 -25.53
CA PHE A 481 17.21 0.68 -26.10
C PHE A 481 17.02 -0.40 -27.16
N SER A 482 17.71 -0.23 -28.29
CA SER A 482 17.88 -1.30 -29.27
C SER A 482 19.03 -2.24 -28.87
N GLY A 483 19.24 -3.30 -29.65
CA GLY A 483 20.47 -4.10 -29.65
C GLY A 483 21.54 -3.59 -30.63
N THR A 484 21.32 -2.44 -31.27
CA THR A 484 22.24 -1.87 -32.27
C THR A 484 23.24 -0.94 -31.59
N PHE A 485 24.53 -1.21 -31.79
CA PHE A 485 25.63 -0.34 -31.35
C PHE A 485 26.15 0.48 -32.53
N TYR A 486 26.48 1.74 -32.29
CA TYR A 486 26.93 2.69 -33.32
C TYR A 486 28.32 3.24 -32.95
N ASP A 487 29.18 3.44 -33.97
CA ASP A 487 30.54 4.00 -33.83
C ASP A 487 31.40 3.38 -32.70
N ASP A 488 31.44 2.04 -32.63
CA ASP A 488 32.17 1.25 -31.62
C ASP A 488 31.80 1.59 -30.15
N ASN A 489 30.65 2.22 -29.92
CA ASN A 489 30.16 2.57 -28.58
C ASN A 489 29.71 1.32 -27.80
N THR A 490 29.69 1.42 -26.46
CA THR A 490 29.33 0.32 -25.55
C THR A 490 27.90 0.41 -25.02
N ILE A 491 27.21 1.50 -25.31
CA ILE A 491 25.79 1.69 -25.02
C ILE A 491 25.07 1.66 -26.39
N PRO A 492 24.01 0.85 -26.54
CA PRO A 492 23.30 0.77 -27.80
C PRO A 492 22.46 2.03 -28.07
N LEU A 493 22.01 2.18 -29.29
CA LEU A 493 21.12 3.26 -29.69
C LEU A 493 19.83 3.21 -28.89
N ILE A 494 19.36 4.37 -28.43
CA ILE A 494 18.07 4.53 -27.75
C ILE A 494 17.09 5.28 -28.65
N TYR A 495 15.88 4.74 -28.75
CA TYR A 495 14.79 5.29 -29.55
C TYR A 495 13.85 6.00 -28.59
N VAL A 496 13.72 7.32 -28.72
CA VAL A 496 12.96 8.18 -27.80
C VAL A 496 11.83 8.86 -28.55
N THR A 497 10.64 8.88 -27.97
CA THR A 497 9.52 9.65 -28.52
C THR A 497 9.72 11.14 -28.25
N ASP A 498 9.80 11.90 -29.33
CA ASP A 498 10.00 13.35 -29.37
C ASP A 498 8.73 14.03 -29.92
N GLY A 499 8.43 15.23 -29.42
CA GLY A 499 7.17 15.95 -29.66
C GLY A 499 6.14 15.80 -28.55
N ASN A 500 5.31 16.84 -28.38
CA ASN A 500 4.33 16.99 -27.29
C ASN A 500 2.92 17.33 -27.84
N SER A 501 2.58 16.73 -28.99
CA SER A 501 1.32 16.98 -29.70
C SER A 501 1.03 15.83 -30.65
N GLY A 502 -0.24 15.41 -30.72
CA GLY A 502 -0.75 14.52 -31.78
C GLY A 502 -1.10 15.24 -33.09
N GLY A 503 -0.73 16.52 -33.22
CA GLY A 503 -0.89 17.26 -34.47
C GLY A 503 0.18 16.91 -35.50
N VAL A 504 0.10 17.57 -36.66
CA VAL A 504 1.06 17.45 -37.76
C VAL A 504 1.83 18.76 -37.97
N TYR A 505 3.00 18.69 -38.60
CA TYR A 505 3.73 19.89 -38.98
C TYR A 505 2.96 20.69 -40.04
N PRO A 506 2.79 22.02 -39.84
CA PRO A 506 1.95 22.84 -40.70
C PRO A 506 2.63 23.20 -42.03
N GLU A 507 1.84 23.63 -43.02
CA GLU A 507 2.38 24.27 -44.22
C GLU A 507 3.32 25.44 -43.88
N GLY A 508 4.44 25.54 -44.60
CA GLY A 508 5.45 26.57 -44.37
C GLY A 508 6.36 26.32 -43.16
N TRP A 509 6.35 25.11 -42.59
CA TRP A 509 7.32 24.71 -41.57
C TRP A 509 8.77 24.83 -42.07
N LYS A 510 9.70 25.08 -41.15
CA LYS A 510 11.12 25.37 -41.45
C LYS A 510 11.81 24.24 -42.21
N ASP A 511 11.42 22.99 -41.96
CA ASP A 511 11.81 21.85 -42.79
C ASP A 511 10.61 21.42 -43.65
N PRO A 512 10.65 21.69 -44.97
CA PRO A 512 9.53 21.38 -45.86
C PRO A 512 9.28 19.88 -46.01
N ARG A 513 10.25 19.01 -45.67
CA ARG A 513 10.10 17.56 -45.74
C ARG A 513 9.13 17.03 -44.68
N LEU A 514 8.97 17.75 -43.57
CA LEU A 514 8.18 17.30 -42.43
C LEU A 514 6.71 17.70 -42.53
N VAL A 515 6.34 18.57 -43.48
CA VAL A 515 4.96 19.07 -43.61
C VAL A 515 3.99 17.89 -43.78
N GLY A 516 2.94 17.86 -42.96
CA GLY A 516 1.98 16.76 -42.91
C GLY A 516 2.40 15.59 -42.01
N SER A 517 3.68 15.42 -41.70
CA SER A 517 4.13 14.38 -40.76
C SER A 517 3.66 14.69 -39.33
N TYR A 518 3.41 13.65 -38.55
CA TYR A 518 3.07 13.82 -37.13
C TYR A 518 4.21 14.44 -36.34
N ILE A 519 3.84 15.31 -35.39
CA ILE A 519 4.79 15.96 -34.47
C ILE A 519 5.38 14.94 -33.50
N GLY A 520 4.58 13.94 -33.07
CA GLY A 520 5.06 12.80 -32.30
C GLY A 520 5.90 11.86 -33.18
N HIS A 521 7.22 11.96 -33.07
CA HIS A 521 8.19 11.24 -33.88
C HIS A 521 9.21 10.52 -32.99
N CYS A 522 10.08 9.71 -33.59
CA CYS A 522 11.18 9.08 -32.87
C CYS A 522 12.50 9.80 -33.14
N SER A 523 13.20 10.18 -32.07
CA SER A 523 14.60 10.61 -32.10
C SER A 523 15.47 9.44 -31.67
N VAL A 524 16.44 9.06 -32.50
CA VAL A 524 17.39 7.97 -32.26
C VAL A 524 18.70 8.56 -31.79
N GLU A 525 19.11 8.20 -30.58
CA GLU A 525 20.24 8.81 -29.87
C GLU A 525 21.34 7.77 -29.64
N ASN A 526 22.57 8.18 -29.89
CA ASN A 526 23.78 7.48 -29.48
C ASN A 526 24.32 8.16 -28.21
N ILE A 527 24.58 7.38 -27.14
CA ILE A 527 24.99 7.95 -25.85
C ILE A 527 26.38 7.43 -25.48
N PHE A 528 27.39 8.29 -25.49
CA PHE A 528 28.72 7.95 -25.04
C PHE A 528 28.85 8.14 -23.53
N SER A 529 29.49 7.18 -22.85
CA SER A 529 29.86 7.29 -21.44
C SER A 529 31.39 7.27 -21.29
N ASP A 530 31.93 8.15 -20.47
CA ASP A 530 33.34 8.13 -20.10
C ASP A 530 33.66 7.19 -18.91
N GLY A 531 32.63 6.57 -18.32
CA GLY A 531 32.75 5.72 -17.14
C GLY A 531 32.91 6.48 -15.82
N GLU A 532 33.00 7.81 -15.84
CA GLU A 532 33.12 8.69 -14.67
C GLU A 532 31.82 9.46 -14.37
N GLY A 533 30.71 9.04 -14.98
CA GLY A 533 29.39 9.63 -14.81
C GLY A 533 29.09 10.79 -15.75
N ASN A 534 29.94 11.06 -16.75
CA ASN A 534 29.64 12.00 -17.82
C ASN A 534 29.11 11.26 -19.05
N TYR A 535 28.06 11.82 -19.61
CA TYR A 535 27.38 11.27 -20.78
C TYR A 535 27.33 12.34 -21.88
N THR A 536 27.68 11.94 -23.10
CA THR A 536 27.61 12.80 -24.28
C THR A 536 26.62 12.19 -25.26
N PRO A 537 25.47 12.83 -25.51
CA PRO A 537 24.51 12.37 -26.51
C PRO A 537 24.92 12.79 -27.92
N GLU A 538 24.44 12.06 -28.91
CA GLU A 538 24.54 12.36 -30.34
C GLU A 538 23.23 11.93 -31.02
N LEU A 539 22.62 12.82 -31.78
CA LEU A 539 21.41 12.50 -32.54
C LEU A 539 21.81 11.88 -33.88
N VAL A 540 21.48 10.61 -34.06
CA VAL A 540 21.89 9.86 -35.27
C VAL A 540 20.78 9.75 -36.31
N GLN A 541 19.51 9.74 -35.92
CA GLN A 541 18.40 9.65 -36.86
C GLN A 541 17.11 10.22 -36.27
N LYS A 542 16.20 10.70 -37.12
CA LYS A 542 14.81 11.00 -36.79
C LYS A 542 13.86 10.24 -37.68
N ILE A 543 12.86 9.60 -37.10
CA ILE A 543 11.88 8.78 -37.81
C ILE A 543 10.49 9.36 -37.59
N TYR A 544 9.84 9.75 -38.68
CA TYR A 544 8.50 10.32 -38.71
C TYR A 544 7.52 9.34 -39.36
N PHE A 545 6.23 9.50 -39.04
CA PHE A 545 5.15 8.87 -39.80
C PHE A 545 4.29 9.96 -40.45
N ASN A 546 3.88 9.76 -41.70
CA ASN A 546 3.07 10.69 -42.48
C ASN A 546 2.00 9.94 -43.27
N ASP A 547 0.75 10.18 -42.91
CA ASP A 547 -0.45 9.74 -43.62
C ASP A 547 -1.32 10.94 -44.07
N TYR A 548 -0.76 12.15 -44.12
CA TYR A 548 -1.51 13.39 -44.30
C TYR A 548 -2.33 13.44 -45.60
N GLU A 549 -1.78 12.89 -46.68
CA GLU A 549 -2.44 12.86 -47.99
C GLU A 549 -3.32 11.62 -48.17
N TRP A 550 -3.36 10.70 -47.20
CA TRP A 550 -4.12 9.46 -47.27
C TRP A 550 -5.55 9.65 -46.77
N THR A 551 -6.48 9.09 -47.53
CA THR A 551 -7.90 9.05 -47.24
C THR A 551 -8.33 7.66 -46.81
N GLU A 552 -9.57 7.53 -46.32
CA GLU A 552 -10.16 6.23 -45.97
C GLU A 552 -10.16 5.25 -47.16
N GLU A 553 -10.35 5.76 -48.40
CA GLU A 553 -10.28 4.95 -49.63
C GLU A 553 -8.87 4.41 -49.88
N ASP A 554 -7.83 5.21 -49.61
CA ASP A 554 -6.44 4.78 -49.79
C ASP A 554 -6.08 3.65 -48.80
N TYR A 555 -6.56 3.75 -47.55
CA TYR A 555 -6.39 2.67 -46.56
C TYR A 555 -7.14 1.39 -46.95
N GLU A 556 -8.34 1.50 -47.50
CA GLU A 556 -9.09 0.34 -48.03
C GLU A 556 -8.32 -0.34 -49.18
N ASP A 557 -7.81 0.44 -50.13
CA ASP A 557 -7.03 -0.08 -51.26
C ASP A 557 -5.74 -0.76 -50.80
N LEU A 558 -5.02 -0.16 -49.86
CA LEU A 558 -3.82 -0.75 -49.25
C LEU A 558 -4.16 -2.05 -48.49
N SER A 559 -5.26 -2.06 -47.75
CA SER A 559 -5.73 -3.27 -47.05
C SER A 559 -6.00 -4.42 -48.02
N LEU A 560 -6.64 -4.12 -49.15
CA LEU A 560 -6.90 -5.08 -50.23
C LEU A 560 -5.60 -5.59 -50.89
N GLU A 561 -4.62 -4.71 -51.08
CA GLU A 561 -3.31 -5.08 -51.65
C GLU A 561 -2.53 -5.99 -50.69
N LYS A 562 -2.44 -5.62 -49.42
CA LYS A 562 -1.62 -6.30 -48.41
C LYS A 562 -2.29 -7.54 -47.83
N GLY A 563 -3.61 -7.67 -47.94
CA GLY A 563 -4.38 -8.83 -47.48
C GLY A 563 -4.66 -8.86 -45.97
N PHE A 564 -4.66 -7.69 -45.31
CA PHE A 564 -5.03 -7.50 -43.91
C PHE A 564 -5.62 -6.10 -43.68
N ASP A 565 -6.38 -5.92 -42.60
CA ASP A 565 -7.01 -4.63 -42.28
C ASP A 565 -5.95 -3.59 -41.90
N VAL A 566 -6.00 -2.41 -42.55
CA VAL A 566 -5.10 -1.27 -42.26
C VAL A 566 -5.94 -0.03 -42.02
N GLU A 567 -5.58 0.73 -40.99
CA GLU A 567 -6.10 2.06 -40.69
C GLU A 567 -4.97 3.01 -40.25
N SER A 568 -5.30 4.29 -40.02
CA SER A 568 -4.34 5.24 -39.46
C SER A 568 -3.75 4.69 -38.14
N PRO A 569 -2.42 4.65 -37.98
CA PRO A 569 -1.74 4.03 -36.83
C PRO A 569 -2.09 4.62 -35.46
N GLY A 570 -2.84 5.73 -35.42
CA GLY A 570 -3.38 6.30 -34.19
C GLY A 570 -3.59 7.81 -34.33
N TRP A 571 -3.78 8.47 -33.19
CA TRP A 571 -4.10 9.89 -33.14
C TRP A 571 -2.87 10.83 -33.25
N GLY A 572 -1.69 10.32 -33.62
CA GLY A 572 -0.50 11.13 -33.90
C GLY A 572 0.52 11.29 -32.77
N TRP A 573 0.29 10.65 -31.61
CA TRP A 573 1.29 10.54 -30.54
C TRP A 573 1.62 9.07 -30.30
N PHE A 574 2.70 8.63 -30.91
CA PHE A 574 3.08 7.23 -31.01
C PHE A 574 4.10 6.82 -29.96
N ALA A 575 3.97 5.61 -29.43
CA ALA A 575 5.05 4.94 -28.72
C ALA A 575 5.84 4.08 -29.72
N TRP A 576 7.15 4.30 -29.79
CA TRP A 576 8.05 3.63 -30.74
C TRP A 576 8.82 2.50 -30.06
N PHE A 577 8.85 1.33 -30.69
CA PHE A 577 9.50 0.12 -30.19
C PHE A 577 10.41 -0.50 -31.26
N PRO A 578 11.74 -0.30 -31.17
CA PRO A 578 12.69 -0.98 -32.03
C PRO A 578 12.84 -2.45 -31.63
N ASP A 579 12.79 -3.35 -32.61
CA ASP A 579 13.09 -4.77 -32.50
C ASP A 579 14.27 -5.09 -33.42
N SER A 580 15.46 -4.67 -32.99
CA SER A 580 16.69 -4.79 -33.78
C SER A 580 17.08 -6.24 -34.06
N ASP A 581 16.70 -7.16 -33.18
CA ASP A 581 17.03 -8.59 -33.32
C ASP A 581 16.30 -9.21 -34.51
N ASN A 582 15.11 -8.69 -34.83
CA ASN A 582 14.31 -9.13 -35.96
C ASN A 582 14.26 -8.13 -37.12
N GLY A 583 14.89 -6.95 -36.98
CA GLY A 583 14.94 -5.91 -38.00
C GLY A 583 13.61 -5.18 -38.20
N TYR A 584 12.82 -5.00 -37.13
CA TYR A 584 11.52 -4.33 -37.21
C TYR A 584 11.43 -3.10 -36.32
N LEU A 585 10.53 -2.19 -36.68
CA LEU A 585 10.10 -1.05 -35.86
C LEU A 585 8.59 -1.12 -35.69
N TYR A 586 8.12 -0.98 -34.45
CA TYR A 586 6.69 -0.94 -34.16
C TYR A 586 6.27 0.43 -33.66
N ILE A 587 5.11 0.87 -34.12
CA ILE A 587 4.34 1.97 -33.55
C ILE A 587 3.18 1.38 -32.75
N PHE A 588 3.05 1.80 -31.50
CA PHE A 588 1.89 1.53 -30.64
C PHE A 588 1.11 2.84 -30.41
N SER A 589 -0.21 2.76 -30.55
CA SER A 589 -1.12 3.86 -30.19
C SER A 589 -2.55 3.39 -29.92
N ALA A 590 -3.46 4.34 -29.74
CA ALA A 590 -4.89 4.12 -29.77
C ALA A 590 -5.52 4.89 -30.94
N ARG A 591 -6.65 4.42 -31.46
CA ARG A 591 -7.39 5.08 -32.55
C ARG A 591 -7.75 6.52 -32.19
N TYR A 592 -8.20 6.74 -30.95
CA TYR A 592 -8.52 8.06 -30.42
C TYR A 592 -7.71 8.36 -29.15
N ARG A 593 -7.50 9.66 -28.91
CA ARG A 593 -6.76 10.15 -27.75
C ARG A 593 -7.42 9.72 -26.44
N THR A 594 -6.61 9.17 -25.55
CA THR A 594 -7.03 8.43 -24.35
C THR A 594 -7.10 9.30 -23.08
N ASN A 595 -7.11 10.63 -23.20
CA ASN A 595 -7.06 11.55 -22.06
C ASN A 595 -8.44 12.08 -21.63
N GLY A 596 -9.55 11.54 -22.12
CA GLY A 596 -10.92 11.99 -21.82
C GLY A 596 -11.60 12.80 -22.90
N SER A 597 -10.81 13.43 -23.78
CA SER A 597 -11.36 14.31 -24.81
C SER A 597 -12.25 13.58 -25.82
N TYR A 598 -12.09 12.25 -25.93
CA TYR A 598 -12.85 11.39 -26.85
C TYR A 598 -13.66 10.30 -26.15
N ASP A 599 -14.07 10.49 -24.88
CA ASP A 599 -14.84 9.49 -24.13
C ASP A 599 -16.17 9.11 -24.82
N HIS A 600 -16.74 10.03 -25.61
CA HIS A 600 -17.93 9.77 -26.43
C HIS A 600 -17.69 8.77 -27.58
N LEU A 601 -16.44 8.47 -27.92
CA LEU A 601 -16.02 7.47 -28.91
C LEU A 601 -15.33 6.26 -28.26
N LYS A 602 -15.37 6.12 -26.93
CA LYS A 602 -14.65 5.07 -26.20
C LYS A 602 -14.94 3.66 -26.72
N ASP A 603 -16.21 3.35 -27.00
CA ASP A 603 -16.63 2.03 -27.52
C ASP A 603 -16.07 1.73 -28.93
N GLN A 604 -15.74 2.79 -29.67
CA GLN A 604 -15.12 2.73 -31.00
C GLN A 604 -13.59 2.75 -30.92
N ASN A 605 -13.00 2.96 -29.74
CA ASN A 605 -11.55 3.03 -29.61
C ASN A 605 -10.93 1.62 -29.65
N ARG A 606 -9.71 1.53 -30.17
CA ARG A 606 -8.91 0.29 -30.25
C ARG A 606 -7.46 0.63 -30.00
N TYR A 607 -6.70 -0.29 -29.41
CA TYR A 607 -5.25 -0.21 -29.48
C TYR A 607 -4.81 -0.69 -30.85
N ILE A 608 -3.82 -0.01 -31.44
CA ILE A 608 -3.32 -0.26 -32.78
C ILE A 608 -1.81 -0.47 -32.67
N ILE A 609 -1.32 -1.56 -33.26
CA ILE A 609 0.11 -1.85 -33.39
C ILE A 609 0.43 -2.00 -34.87
N THR A 610 1.35 -1.17 -35.35
CA THR A 610 1.76 -1.12 -36.76
C THR A 610 3.24 -1.45 -36.89
N LYS A 611 3.58 -2.34 -37.81
CA LYS A 611 4.93 -2.87 -38.01
C LYS A 611 5.54 -2.33 -39.30
N PHE A 612 6.80 -1.93 -39.20
CA PHE A 612 7.64 -1.45 -40.31
C PHE A 612 8.96 -2.21 -40.32
N GLU A 613 9.69 -2.13 -41.44
CA GLU A 613 11.11 -2.47 -41.47
C GLU A 613 11.87 -1.46 -40.60
N LEU A 614 12.84 -1.94 -39.81
CA LEU A 614 13.68 -1.05 -39.01
C LEU A 614 14.60 -0.25 -39.94
N PRO A 615 14.51 1.10 -39.98
CA PRO A 615 15.36 1.89 -40.86
C PRO A 615 16.85 1.69 -40.52
N GLU A 616 17.68 1.48 -41.55
CA GLU A 616 19.13 1.43 -41.35
C GLU A 616 19.65 2.79 -40.90
N VAL A 617 20.62 2.79 -39.97
CA VAL A 617 21.33 3.99 -39.54
C VAL A 617 22.62 4.09 -40.35
N SER A 618 22.67 5.00 -41.33
CA SER A 618 23.80 5.10 -42.27
C SER A 618 24.57 6.41 -42.23
N GLU A 619 24.00 7.51 -41.72
CA GLU A 619 24.64 8.83 -41.59
C GLU A 619 24.17 9.56 -40.31
N GLU A 620 24.99 10.48 -39.79
CA GLU A 620 24.65 11.31 -38.62
C GLU A 620 23.47 12.24 -38.94
N ASN A 621 22.42 12.22 -38.11
CA ASN A 621 21.22 13.04 -38.17
C ASN A 621 20.37 12.85 -39.46
N ASP A 622 20.22 11.59 -39.90
CA ASP A 622 19.37 11.24 -41.03
C ASP A 622 17.86 11.42 -40.70
N VAL A 623 17.04 11.70 -41.72
CA VAL A 623 15.58 11.88 -41.58
C VAL A 623 14.85 10.84 -42.41
N VAL A 624 14.13 9.96 -41.71
CA VAL A 624 13.29 8.91 -42.28
C VAL A 624 11.82 9.31 -42.15
N ILE A 625 11.05 9.16 -43.22
CA ILE A 625 9.61 9.40 -43.23
C ILE A 625 8.93 8.11 -43.68
N LEU A 626 8.26 7.46 -42.74
CA LEU A 626 7.41 6.30 -42.99
C LEU A 626 6.03 6.76 -43.45
N THR A 627 5.45 5.98 -44.35
CA THR A 627 4.12 6.19 -44.94
C THR A 627 3.28 4.92 -44.79
N PRO A 628 1.97 4.97 -45.10
CA PRO A 628 1.15 3.76 -45.12
C PRO A 628 1.69 2.66 -46.05
N GLU A 629 2.37 2.98 -47.16
CA GLU A 629 2.93 1.98 -48.08
C GLU A 629 4.00 1.09 -47.42
N ASP A 630 4.71 1.66 -46.45
CA ASP A 630 5.79 1.02 -45.69
C ASP A 630 5.27 0.05 -44.61
N ILE A 631 3.96 0.01 -44.36
CA ILE A 631 3.35 -0.90 -43.40
C ILE A 631 3.53 -2.34 -43.90
N LEU A 632 4.23 -3.13 -43.08
CA LEU A 632 4.41 -4.56 -43.31
C LEU A 632 3.26 -5.38 -42.74
N GLU A 633 2.73 -4.93 -41.60
CA GLU A 633 1.66 -5.61 -40.86
C GLU A 633 1.01 -4.63 -39.89
N GLN A 634 -0.29 -4.77 -39.67
CA GLN A 634 -1.01 -4.05 -38.61
C GLN A 634 -2.00 -4.98 -37.94
N PHE A 635 -2.21 -4.79 -36.65
CA PHE A 635 -3.34 -5.39 -35.96
C PHE A 635 -3.93 -4.44 -34.94
N THR A 636 -5.21 -4.69 -34.62
CA THR A 636 -5.94 -3.95 -33.62
C THR A 636 -6.46 -4.91 -32.55
N THR A 637 -6.61 -4.41 -31.33
CA THR A 637 -7.20 -5.19 -30.24
C THR A 637 -8.11 -4.33 -29.38
N TYR A 638 -8.88 -4.98 -28.51
CA TYR A 638 -9.90 -4.31 -27.71
C TYR A 638 -9.26 -3.24 -26.81
N TYR A 639 -10.01 -2.17 -26.60
CA TYR A 639 -9.61 -1.05 -25.77
C TYR A 639 -10.33 -1.12 -24.42
N ASP A 640 -9.58 -1.04 -23.33
CA ASP A 640 -10.14 -1.22 -21.98
C ASP A 640 -9.64 -0.19 -20.94
N VAL A 641 -8.51 0.50 -21.16
CA VAL A 641 -7.95 1.45 -20.20
C VAL A 641 -7.56 2.77 -20.86
N ASP A 642 -7.90 3.87 -20.19
CA ASP A 642 -7.57 5.22 -20.61
C ASP A 642 -6.15 5.63 -20.19
N VAL A 643 -5.63 6.67 -20.82
CA VAL A 643 -4.30 7.26 -20.57
C VAL A 643 -3.16 6.30 -20.88
N THR A 644 -2.78 6.24 -22.16
CA THR A 644 -1.56 5.57 -22.62
C THR A 644 -0.33 6.32 -22.13
N GLN A 645 0.64 5.60 -21.54
CA GLN A 645 1.86 6.17 -20.98
C GLN A 645 3.10 5.67 -21.74
N GLY A 646 4.08 5.05 -21.07
CA GLY A 646 5.26 4.43 -21.67
C GLY A 646 5.37 2.93 -21.36
N GLY A 647 6.36 2.28 -21.96
CA GLY A 647 6.59 0.85 -21.81
C GLY A 647 7.88 0.35 -22.46
N THR A 648 8.03 -0.97 -22.53
CA THR A 648 9.19 -1.62 -23.15
C THR A 648 8.79 -2.76 -24.09
N LEU A 649 9.69 -3.14 -25.01
CA LEU A 649 9.60 -4.35 -25.82
C LEU A 649 10.63 -5.35 -25.29
N HIS A 650 10.19 -6.56 -25.00
CA HIS A 650 11.06 -7.63 -24.55
C HIS A 650 10.51 -8.98 -24.99
N ASN A 651 11.34 -9.82 -25.61
CA ASN A 651 10.99 -11.17 -26.07
C ASN A 651 9.71 -11.23 -26.93
N GLY A 652 9.51 -10.25 -27.82
CA GLY A 652 8.32 -10.17 -28.68
C GLY A 652 7.05 -9.70 -27.97
N LEU A 653 7.16 -9.25 -26.71
CA LEU A 653 6.06 -8.73 -25.91
C LEU A 653 6.24 -7.23 -25.65
N ILE A 654 5.18 -6.45 -25.88
CA ILE A 654 5.13 -5.06 -25.42
C ILE A 654 4.50 -5.04 -24.03
N TYR A 655 5.25 -4.55 -23.04
CA TYR A 655 4.76 -4.24 -21.70
C TYR A 655 4.45 -2.75 -21.65
N TYR A 656 3.21 -2.37 -21.33
CA TYR A 656 2.77 -0.98 -21.46
C TYR A 656 1.94 -0.53 -20.27
N THR A 657 2.19 0.69 -19.76
CA THR A 657 1.50 1.24 -18.59
C THR A 657 0.40 2.24 -18.96
N TYR A 658 -0.52 2.41 -18.02
CA TYR A 658 -1.70 3.25 -18.16
C TYR A 658 -2.09 3.95 -16.86
N GLY A 659 -2.83 5.05 -17.00
CA GLY A 659 -3.62 5.65 -15.93
C GLY A 659 -3.00 6.87 -15.24
N PHE A 660 -3.82 7.54 -14.43
CA PHE A 660 -3.45 8.68 -13.58
C PHE A 660 -3.47 8.34 -12.08
N GLY A 661 -3.66 7.06 -11.72
CA GLY A 661 -3.73 6.63 -10.33
C GLY A 661 -4.98 7.10 -9.57
N ASN A 662 -6.13 7.21 -10.26
CA ASN A 662 -7.40 7.53 -9.61
C ASN A 662 -8.52 6.61 -10.06
N SER A 663 -9.66 6.64 -9.37
CA SER A 663 -10.78 5.72 -9.61
C SER A 663 -11.40 5.82 -11.01
N ALA A 664 -11.30 6.96 -11.69
CA ALA A 664 -11.79 7.10 -13.06
C ALA A 664 -10.76 6.60 -14.08
N ARG A 665 -9.47 6.66 -13.74
CA ARG A 665 -8.31 6.32 -14.60
C ARG A 665 -7.28 5.57 -13.77
N PRO A 666 -7.58 4.32 -13.44
CA PRO A 666 -6.75 3.53 -12.55
C PRO A 666 -5.37 3.26 -13.17
N SER A 667 -4.36 3.18 -12.31
CA SER A 667 -3.03 2.68 -12.72
C SER A 667 -3.16 1.23 -13.17
N ALA A 668 -2.64 0.92 -14.36
CA ALA A 668 -2.76 -0.42 -14.94
C ALA A 668 -1.60 -0.74 -15.89
N MET A 669 -1.48 -2.02 -16.26
CA MET A 669 -0.54 -2.48 -17.28
C MET A 669 -1.20 -3.50 -18.22
N ARG A 670 -0.79 -3.50 -19.48
CA ARG A 670 -1.15 -4.51 -20.47
C ARG A 670 0.11 -5.12 -21.06
N VAL A 671 0.03 -6.41 -21.40
CA VAL A 671 1.08 -7.12 -22.13
C VAL A 671 0.52 -7.56 -23.48
N PHE A 672 1.12 -7.07 -24.56
CA PHE A 672 0.74 -7.39 -25.93
C PHE A 672 1.73 -8.38 -26.51
N ASP A 673 1.23 -9.47 -27.06
CA ASP A 673 2.05 -10.43 -27.79
C ASP A 673 2.00 -10.11 -29.29
N LEU A 674 3.14 -9.75 -29.86
CA LEU A 674 3.23 -9.33 -31.26
C LEU A 674 3.00 -10.48 -32.24
N ASN A 675 3.30 -11.72 -31.83
CA ASN A 675 3.08 -12.90 -32.66
C ASN A 675 1.61 -13.34 -32.62
N ARG A 676 1.01 -13.33 -31.41
CA ARG A 676 -0.40 -13.70 -31.21
C ARG A 676 -1.38 -12.57 -31.56
N LYS A 677 -0.89 -11.33 -31.67
CA LYS A 677 -1.63 -10.12 -32.06
C LYS A 677 -2.78 -9.79 -31.10
N GLU A 678 -2.56 -9.99 -29.81
CA GLU A 678 -3.56 -9.78 -28.77
C GLU A 678 -2.93 -9.32 -27.45
N ILE A 679 -3.78 -8.81 -26.57
CA ILE A 679 -3.43 -8.63 -25.16
C ILE A 679 -3.42 -10.02 -24.52
N ILE A 680 -2.28 -10.43 -23.97
CA ILE A 680 -2.12 -11.72 -23.28
C ILE A 680 -2.20 -11.59 -21.76
N SER A 681 -2.10 -10.36 -21.24
CA SER A 681 -2.22 -10.08 -19.81
C SER A 681 -2.78 -8.70 -19.54
N THR A 682 -3.69 -8.64 -18.56
CA THR A 682 -4.28 -7.42 -18.02
C THR A 682 -3.96 -7.32 -16.53
N ILE A 683 -3.29 -6.25 -16.13
CA ILE A 683 -2.85 -6.04 -14.74
C ILE A 683 -3.51 -4.77 -14.22
N ASP A 684 -4.24 -4.89 -13.11
CA ASP A 684 -4.79 -3.76 -12.35
C ASP A 684 -3.84 -3.41 -11.21
N LEU A 685 -3.39 -2.16 -11.16
CA LEU A 685 -2.47 -1.64 -10.16
C LEU A 685 -3.14 -0.66 -9.19
N SER A 686 -4.47 -0.55 -9.21
CA SER A 686 -5.24 0.41 -8.39
C SER A 686 -5.05 0.24 -6.88
N ASN A 687 -4.92 -1.00 -6.41
CA ASN A 687 -4.72 -1.33 -5.00
C ASN A 687 -3.25 -1.58 -4.65
N SER A 688 -2.33 -1.10 -5.51
CA SER A 688 -0.90 -1.28 -5.35
C SER A 688 -0.21 -0.03 -4.79
N ILE A 689 1.09 -0.10 -4.55
CA ILE A 689 1.87 1.05 -4.07
C ILE A 689 1.95 2.22 -5.07
N VAL A 690 1.66 1.95 -6.35
CA VAL A 690 1.54 2.93 -7.44
C VAL A 690 0.08 3.27 -7.75
N GLY A 691 -0.89 2.68 -7.06
CA GLY A 691 -2.32 2.82 -7.36
C GLY A 691 -2.90 4.22 -7.19
N GLY A 692 -2.26 5.04 -6.36
CA GLY A 692 -2.60 6.47 -6.16
C GLY A 692 -1.69 7.45 -6.90
N ASP A 693 -0.92 7.00 -7.88
CA ASP A 693 0.08 7.79 -8.59
C ASP A 693 -0.04 7.60 -10.11
N GLU A 694 0.32 8.62 -10.88
CA GLU A 694 0.36 8.52 -12.34
C GLU A 694 1.56 7.67 -12.75
N LEU A 695 1.29 6.51 -13.37
CA LEU A 695 2.33 5.69 -13.98
C LEU A 695 2.86 6.37 -15.23
N GLU A 696 4.17 6.35 -15.42
CA GLU A 696 4.81 7.04 -16.56
C GLU A 696 5.46 6.04 -17.52
N SER A 697 6.16 5.01 -17.01
CA SER A 697 6.79 4.00 -17.88
C SER A 697 7.13 2.71 -17.13
N CYS A 698 7.45 1.65 -17.88
CA CYS A 698 8.04 0.42 -17.39
C CYS A 698 9.22 -0.05 -18.25
N ALA A 699 10.14 -0.80 -17.64
CA ALA A 699 11.25 -1.44 -18.33
C ALA A 699 11.63 -2.76 -17.65
N ILE A 700 12.39 -3.60 -18.35
CA ILE A 700 12.85 -4.90 -17.85
C ILE A 700 14.35 -4.84 -17.60
N TRP A 701 14.76 -5.30 -16.42
CA TRP A 701 16.17 -5.47 -16.01
C TRP A 701 16.48 -6.96 -15.92
N GLU A 702 17.31 -7.43 -16.82
CA GLU A 702 17.92 -8.75 -16.73
C GLU A 702 19.23 -8.63 -15.95
N LYS A 703 19.33 -9.39 -14.85
CA LYS A 703 20.53 -9.45 -14.02
C LYS A 703 21.51 -10.48 -14.56
N ASP A 704 22.78 -10.31 -14.25
CA ASP A 704 23.85 -11.26 -14.58
C ASP A 704 23.59 -12.69 -14.07
N ASP A 705 22.81 -12.84 -12.99
CA ASP A 705 22.43 -14.14 -12.43
C ASP A 705 21.27 -14.82 -13.18
N GLY A 706 20.74 -14.18 -14.23
CA GLY A 706 19.62 -14.66 -15.04
C GLY A 706 18.24 -14.30 -14.48
N SER A 707 18.17 -13.58 -13.36
CA SER A 707 16.90 -13.08 -12.84
C SER A 707 16.39 -11.91 -13.70
N VAL A 708 15.09 -11.88 -13.95
CA VAL A 708 14.45 -10.81 -14.71
C VAL A 708 13.56 -10.00 -13.77
N VAL A 709 13.67 -8.67 -13.82
CA VAL A 709 12.95 -7.75 -12.95
C VAL A 709 12.22 -6.72 -13.81
N LEU A 710 10.91 -6.62 -13.67
CA LEU A 710 10.14 -5.50 -14.21
C LEU A 710 10.28 -4.29 -13.28
N ILE A 711 10.50 -3.11 -13.84
CA ILE A 711 10.61 -1.84 -13.11
C ILE A 711 9.52 -0.89 -13.58
N LEU A 712 8.86 -0.20 -12.65
CA LEU A 712 7.91 0.88 -12.92
C LEU A 712 8.41 2.20 -12.37
N VAL A 713 8.10 3.29 -13.09
CA VAL A 713 8.32 4.67 -12.63
C VAL A 713 7.04 5.49 -12.67
N THR A 714 6.91 6.44 -11.74
CA THR A 714 5.73 7.31 -11.61
C THR A 714 6.08 8.79 -11.72
N ALA A 715 5.08 9.61 -12.05
CA ALA A 715 5.17 11.07 -12.02
C ALA A 715 5.48 11.57 -10.60
N GLY A 716 4.94 10.89 -9.58
CA GLY A 716 5.23 11.08 -8.16
C GLY A 716 6.63 10.62 -7.71
N ARG A 717 7.54 10.31 -8.65
CA ARG A 717 8.98 10.06 -8.43
C ARG A 717 9.28 8.73 -7.74
N LYS A 718 8.37 7.77 -7.80
CA LYS A 718 8.56 6.43 -7.25
C LYS A 718 9.24 5.53 -8.28
N VAL A 719 10.04 4.59 -7.78
CA VAL A 719 10.57 3.45 -8.53
C VAL A 719 10.13 2.17 -7.82
N CYS A 720 9.55 1.23 -8.56
CA CYS A 720 9.06 -0.05 -8.03
C CYS A 720 9.62 -1.20 -8.84
N MET A 721 10.12 -2.24 -8.19
CA MET A 721 10.68 -3.45 -8.81
C MET A 721 9.78 -4.67 -8.55
N PHE A 722 9.72 -5.56 -9.54
CA PHE A 722 8.89 -6.75 -9.55
C PHE A 722 9.72 -7.90 -10.14
N ASP A 723 9.79 -9.05 -9.47
CA ASP A 723 10.41 -10.23 -10.08
C ASP A 723 9.53 -10.71 -11.26
N LEU A 724 10.08 -10.65 -12.47
CA LEU A 724 9.42 -11.11 -13.69
C LEU A 724 9.73 -12.60 -13.88
N ILE A 725 8.74 -13.47 -13.62
CA ILE A 725 8.84 -14.90 -13.93
C ILE A 725 8.14 -15.15 -15.27
N GLU A 726 8.87 -15.10 -16.38
CA GLU A 726 8.32 -15.28 -17.74
C GLU A 726 7.57 -16.61 -17.94
N THR A 727 7.90 -17.67 -17.18
CA THR A 727 7.26 -19.00 -17.29
C THR A 727 5.86 -19.11 -16.68
N LYS A 728 5.33 -18.04 -16.05
CA LYS A 728 4.03 -18.05 -15.35
C LYS A 728 2.91 -17.24 -16.03
N TRP A 729 3.18 -16.65 -17.20
CA TRP A 729 2.19 -15.93 -18.00
C TRP A 729 1.67 -16.79 -19.17
N LEU A 730 0.87 -17.82 -18.92
CA LEU A 730 0.27 -18.62 -20.00
C LEU A 730 -1.12 -18.09 -20.40
N ILE A 731 -1.16 -17.45 -21.57
CA ILE A 731 -2.19 -17.50 -22.63
C ILE A 731 -3.61 -17.87 -22.16
N VAL A 732 -4.50 -16.88 -22.07
CA VAL A 732 -5.96 -17.09 -22.02
C VAL A 732 -6.46 -17.30 -23.45
N LYS A 733 -7.08 -18.44 -23.76
CA LYS A 733 -7.77 -18.67 -25.04
C LYS A 733 -9.28 -18.50 -24.86
N GLU A 734 -9.93 -17.87 -25.85
CA GLU A 734 -11.30 -17.34 -25.81
C GLU A 734 -12.44 -18.31 -25.42
N PRO A 735 -13.60 -17.79 -24.94
CA PRO A 735 -14.80 -18.57 -24.67
C PRO A 735 -15.57 -18.91 -25.96
N THR A 736 -15.87 -20.18 -26.21
CA THR A 736 -16.99 -20.56 -27.09
C THR A 736 -18.32 -20.52 -26.36
N ILE A 737 -19.27 -19.77 -26.90
CA ILE A 737 -20.67 -19.71 -26.45
C ILE A 737 -21.43 -20.93 -26.98
N ASN A 738 -22.11 -21.68 -26.10
CA ASN A 738 -23.14 -22.66 -26.47
C ASN A 738 -24.50 -22.27 -25.86
N GLU A 739 -25.58 -22.70 -26.51
CA GLU A 739 -26.96 -22.17 -26.50
C GLU A 739 -27.75 -22.17 -25.17
N ASP A 740 -27.18 -22.53 -24.02
CA ASP A 740 -27.98 -22.86 -22.81
C ASP A 740 -27.81 -21.93 -21.58
N GLY A 741 -27.17 -20.76 -21.69
CA GLY A 741 -27.30 -19.69 -20.70
C GLY A 741 -27.11 -20.07 -19.22
N LEU A 742 -25.90 -20.45 -18.81
CA LEU A 742 -25.45 -20.48 -17.42
C LEU A 742 -24.04 -19.87 -17.33
N GLU A 743 -23.87 -18.86 -16.47
CA GLU A 743 -22.57 -18.25 -16.14
C GLU A 743 -21.62 -19.30 -15.54
N SER A 744 -20.36 -19.29 -15.97
CA SER A 744 -19.27 -19.95 -15.27
C SER A 744 -18.07 -19.03 -15.17
N THR A 745 -17.70 -18.73 -13.92
CA THR A 745 -16.44 -18.14 -13.45
C THR A 745 -15.21 -18.73 -14.15
N PHE A 746 -14.35 -17.88 -14.68
CA PHE A 746 -13.08 -18.26 -15.28
C PHE A 746 -12.04 -18.57 -14.19
N ASN A 747 -11.74 -19.86 -14.04
CA ASN A 747 -10.51 -20.37 -13.46
C ASN A 747 -9.51 -20.64 -14.60
N CYS A 748 -8.31 -20.07 -14.54
CA CYS A 748 -7.16 -20.50 -15.34
C CYS A 748 -6.30 -21.45 -14.48
N LEU A 749 -5.78 -22.52 -15.10
CA LEU A 749 -5.55 -23.84 -14.51
C LEU A 749 -4.08 -24.33 -14.55
N THR A 750 -3.66 -25.01 -13.47
CA THR A 750 -2.84 -26.24 -13.32
C THR A 750 -1.49 -26.46 -14.04
N TRP A 751 -0.50 -26.98 -13.29
CA TRP A 751 0.64 -27.77 -13.79
C TRP A 751 0.75 -29.18 -13.17
N THR A 752 1.57 -30.01 -13.82
CA THR A 752 1.84 -31.46 -13.68
C THR A 752 2.54 -31.85 -12.37
N PRO A 753 2.26 -33.04 -11.78
CA PRO A 753 2.67 -33.36 -10.40
C PRO A 753 4.11 -33.85 -10.29
N VAL A 754 4.89 -33.27 -9.38
CA VAL A 754 6.09 -33.89 -8.80
C VAL A 754 5.79 -34.30 -7.36
N LEU A 755 6.11 -35.56 -7.04
CA LEU A 755 5.79 -36.22 -5.78
C LEU A 755 6.19 -35.40 -4.53
N THR A 756 5.20 -35.10 -3.67
CA THR A 756 5.40 -34.74 -2.26
C THR A 756 6.13 -35.85 -1.51
N ARG A 757 7.26 -35.53 -0.87
CA ARG A 757 7.99 -36.45 0.01
C ARG A 757 7.82 -35.98 1.47
N VAL A 758 6.92 -36.62 2.20
CA VAL A 758 6.74 -36.40 3.64
C VAL A 758 7.80 -37.18 4.42
N ILE A 759 8.58 -36.51 5.26
CA ILE A 759 9.52 -37.15 6.20
C ILE A 759 8.88 -37.08 7.60
N PRO A 760 8.68 -38.22 8.30
CA PRO A 760 8.07 -38.21 9.62
C PRO A 760 9.00 -37.59 10.70
N PRO A 761 8.43 -37.04 11.78
CA PRO A 761 9.20 -36.46 12.89
C PRO A 761 10.14 -37.49 13.52
N VAL A 762 11.35 -37.05 13.88
CA VAL A 762 12.31 -37.87 14.64
C VAL A 762 11.94 -37.78 16.12
N ASN A 763 11.63 -38.93 16.73
CA ASN A 763 11.29 -39.05 18.16
C ASN A 763 12.42 -38.62 19.10
#